data_AF-A0A953Q9P9-F1
#
_entry.id   AF-A0A953Q9P9-F1
#
_cell.length_a   1.000
_cell.length_b   1.000
_cell.length_c   1.000
_cell.angle_alpha   90.00
_cell.angle_beta   90.00
_cell.angle_gamma   90.00
#
_symmetry.space_group_name_H-M   'P 1'
#
loop_
_entity.id
_entity.type
_entity.pdbx_description
1 polymer ?
#
loop_
_entity_poly.entity_id
_entity_poly.type
_entity_poly.pdbx_seq_one_letter_code
_entity_poly.pdbx_strand_id
1 'polypeptide(L)'
;MYEQVLTLLDSQPTRPSNKDSMIEIFAIEGVAHARLHQFPQAEKKLGLAVEMCQASPEVTCGDAIRARGVLAVQHGQIDTAKQFFGQSLQFARAHHDQFLEETALLNLGLTSLREGHFDEAIDWTNAAYQASATLEAGGEAQAALGNLGWAYYNLGDSERSLGLSLEAENRAIQAGDAIDQLYWTTNVGYVYAERGDVARAKESYLKALDLATKIGGKEGIYNALRALALVSAERGELEEARKYSDDAIAIAGADNNRLNELYPLLVKALIAARSHDGAEAERIFREVERDQKGNASLKWRADHGLARLYEDEHRADDADRAYRAALATFEAARSSLRGNDSKLPFSNNASRIYDDYIHFLVACGKTNDALRWADYSRARTLAEGLGLLAAGASAGPPALNMKETARGLKGVLLFYWLGEKQSYLWAITPQKTSLFPLPPGSEIDAAVKRYRDALAGPQDVLDSANPDGRWLYRTLVAPAQALLRNYVTAVPAAIVGATRPRRVMERLVRSEAEGCPRESRHDASVTSAKVFIIPDGSLNSLNFETLIVSEPKLHYWIEDAIIADASSLRVLAASHFREKKRARRLLLVGDSIAPSKEYPELPKAALQMESVAKHFPGAGQRVLSRGRATPTAYLDSDPAQFSHIHFVAHGTASRLSPLDSAIVLSKGDAENGAFKLYARDIIRHRLQADLVTISACYGAGERSYSGEGLVGLSWAFLRAGAHNVIAALWEATDASTAQLMDKFYDELDRGAPPDLALRDAKLSLLHGSGFRNPFYWAPFQLYAGS
;
A
#
# COMPACT_ATOMS: atom_id res chain seq x y z
N MET A 1 39.83 18.07 -6.21
CA MET A 1 39.89 16.97 -7.20
C MET A 1 39.78 17.49 -8.63
N TYR A 2 38.65 18.07 -9.08
CA TYR A 2 38.48 18.47 -10.49
C TYR A 2 39.44 19.56 -10.99
N GLU A 3 39.82 20.53 -10.15
CA GLU A 3 40.87 21.51 -10.50
C GLU A 3 42.24 20.84 -10.73
N GLN A 4 42.55 19.80 -9.96
CA GLN A 4 43.79 19.02 -10.11
C GLN A 4 43.74 18.19 -11.39
N VAL A 5 42.58 17.66 -11.77
CA VAL A 5 42.38 16.96 -13.06
C VAL A 5 42.68 17.91 -14.23
N LEU A 6 42.09 19.11 -14.22
CA LEU A 6 42.36 20.11 -15.27
C LEU A 6 43.84 20.51 -15.29
N THR A 7 44.43 20.76 -14.13
CA THR A 7 45.86 21.10 -14.01
C THR A 7 46.76 19.99 -14.56
N LEU A 8 46.44 18.72 -14.27
CA LEU A 8 47.20 17.58 -14.76
C LEU A 8 47.09 17.44 -16.27
N LEU A 9 45.89 17.58 -16.83
CA LEU A 9 45.65 17.50 -18.28
C LEU A 9 46.31 18.66 -19.03
N ASP A 10 46.31 19.87 -18.47
CA ASP A 10 46.98 21.04 -19.04
C ASP A 10 48.51 20.97 -18.91
N SER A 11 49.03 20.24 -17.92
CA SER A 11 50.48 20.07 -17.71
C SER A 11 51.17 19.11 -18.69
N GLN A 12 50.40 18.43 -19.57
CA GLN A 12 50.97 17.48 -20.52
C GLN A 12 51.62 18.20 -21.72
N PRO A 13 52.92 18.00 -21.98
CA PRO A 13 53.68 18.78 -22.98
C PRO A 13 53.27 18.52 -24.44
N THR A 14 52.63 17.37 -24.72
CA THR A 14 52.08 17.04 -26.04
C THR A 14 50.78 16.25 -25.89
N ARG A 15 49.69 16.74 -26.49
CA ARG A 15 48.42 15.98 -26.52
C ARG A 15 48.55 14.73 -27.40
N PRO A 16 47.80 13.65 -27.11
CA PRO A 16 47.79 12.45 -27.94
C PRO A 16 47.39 12.76 -29.38
N SER A 17 48.00 12.05 -30.34
CA SER A 17 47.64 12.17 -31.75
C SER A 17 46.52 11.23 -32.19
N ASN A 18 46.15 10.24 -31.37
CA ASN A 18 45.01 9.38 -31.68
C ASN A 18 43.69 10.15 -31.40
N LYS A 19 42.64 9.82 -32.16
CA LYS A 19 41.34 10.48 -32.00
C LYS A 19 40.62 10.03 -30.73
N ASP A 20 40.74 8.75 -30.39
CA ASP A 20 40.06 8.12 -29.25
C ASP A 20 40.48 8.76 -27.90
N SER A 21 41.78 8.89 -27.62
CA SER A 21 42.23 9.55 -26.38
C SER A 21 41.99 11.07 -26.40
N MET A 22 41.87 11.69 -27.57
CA MET A 22 41.47 13.10 -27.66
C MET A 22 39.98 13.30 -27.32
N ILE A 23 39.10 12.41 -27.77
CA ILE A 23 37.68 12.40 -27.39
C ILE A 23 37.57 12.23 -25.87
N GLU A 24 38.29 11.26 -25.31
CA GLU A 24 38.31 11.02 -23.86
C GLU A 24 38.81 12.22 -23.06
N ILE A 25 39.93 12.83 -23.46
CA ILE A 25 40.45 14.04 -22.80
C ILE A 25 39.42 15.17 -22.85
N PHE A 26 38.80 15.43 -24.00
CA PHE A 26 37.78 16.48 -24.11
C PHE A 26 36.53 16.16 -23.29
N ALA A 27 36.14 14.88 -23.20
CA ALA A 27 35.05 14.44 -22.33
C ALA A 27 35.38 14.71 -20.85
N ILE A 28 36.58 14.32 -20.38
CA ILE A 28 37.03 14.53 -18.99
C ILE A 28 37.16 16.02 -18.67
N GLU A 29 37.77 16.82 -19.54
CA GLU A 29 37.85 18.28 -19.38
C GLU A 29 36.46 18.90 -19.30
N GLY A 30 35.56 18.46 -20.18
CA GLY A 30 34.17 18.88 -20.19
C GLY A 30 33.45 18.59 -18.86
N VAL A 31 33.56 17.36 -18.36
CA VAL A 31 32.98 16.96 -17.07
C VAL A 31 33.61 17.74 -15.91
N ALA A 32 34.94 17.92 -15.90
CA ALA A 32 35.63 18.65 -14.84
C ALA A 32 35.19 20.12 -14.81
N HIS A 33 35.12 20.79 -15.97
CA HIS A 33 34.57 22.15 -16.08
C HIS A 33 33.12 22.20 -15.62
N ALA A 34 32.30 21.21 -15.98
CA ALA A 34 30.90 21.14 -15.57
C ALA A 34 30.75 21.02 -14.04
N ARG A 35 31.57 20.19 -13.39
CA ARG A 35 31.61 20.03 -11.92
C ARG A 35 32.14 21.26 -11.19
N LEU A 36 32.95 22.09 -11.85
CA LEU A 36 33.42 23.38 -11.35
C LEU A 36 32.49 24.55 -11.73
N HIS A 37 31.31 24.29 -12.28
CA HIS A 37 30.33 25.29 -12.73
C HIS A 37 30.88 26.24 -13.82
N GLN A 38 31.88 25.80 -14.59
CA GLN A 38 32.47 26.49 -15.74
C GLN A 38 31.76 26.06 -17.03
N PHE A 39 30.46 26.32 -17.11
CA PHE A 39 29.57 25.77 -18.14
C PHE A 39 29.97 26.11 -19.59
N PRO A 40 30.42 27.34 -19.95
CA PRO A 40 30.83 27.64 -21.32
C PRO A 40 32.04 26.80 -21.77
N GLN A 41 32.99 26.55 -20.87
CA GLN A 41 34.15 25.70 -21.13
C GLN A 41 33.71 24.24 -21.25
N ALA A 42 32.83 23.78 -20.36
CA ALA A 42 32.27 22.44 -20.41
C ALA A 42 31.57 22.16 -21.75
N GLU A 43 30.69 23.06 -22.17
CA GLU A 43 29.95 22.96 -23.43
C GLU A 43 30.89 22.92 -24.63
N LYS A 44 31.90 23.80 -24.66
CA LYS A 44 32.92 23.79 -25.72
C LYS A 44 33.67 22.46 -25.81
N LYS A 45 34.15 21.94 -24.68
CA LYS A 45 34.94 20.70 -24.64
C LYS A 45 34.09 19.48 -25.01
N LEU A 46 32.89 19.35 -24.45
CA LEU A 46 31.99 18.24 -24.79
C LEU A 46 31.47 18.33 -26.23
N GLY A 47 31.26 19.55 -26.76
CA GLY A 47 30.92 19.77 -28.17
C GLY A 47 32.02 19.24 -29.10
N LEU A 48 33.27 19.58 -28.82
CA LEU A 48 34.42 19.07 -29.58
C LEU A 48 34.52 17.54 -29.53
N ALA A 49 34.30 16.93 -28.36
CA ALA A 49 34.31 15.48 -28.21
C ALA A 49 33.25 14.80 -29.10
N VAL A 50 32.01 15.32 -29.09
CA VAL A 50 30.90 14.75 -29.89
C VAL A 50 31.05 15.03 -31.38
N GLU A 51 31.57 16.18 -31.79
CA GLU A 51 31.89 16.46 -33.21
C GLU A 51 32.91 15.46 -33.76
N MET A 52 33.93 15.12 -32.97
CA MET A 52 34.92 14.10 -33.36
C MET A 52 34.29 12.70 -33.51
N CYS A 53 33.27 12.40 -32.71
CA CYS A 53 32.52 11.15 -32.79
C CYS A 53 31.64 11.01 -34.04
N GLN A 54 31.15 12.12 -34.60
CA GLN A 54 30.44 12.10 -35.88
C GLN A 54 31.35 11.77 -37.05
N ALA A 55 32.66 12.02 -36.92
CA ALA A 55 33.66 11.74 -37.93
C ALA A 55 34.28 10.33 -37.83
N SER A 56 34.20 9.66 -36.67
CA SER A 56 34.67 8.29 -36.45
C SER A 56 33.97 7.68 -35.22
N PRO A 57 33.29 6.51 -35.33
CA PRO A 57 32.60 5.89 -34.21
C PRO A 57 33.59 5.11 -33.33
N GLU A 58 34.41 5.82 -32.57
CA GLU A 58 35.33 5.24 -31.59
C GLU A 58 34.57 4.78 -30.33
N VAL A 59 35.14 3.83 -29.57
CA VAL A 59 34.51 3.26 -28.36
C VAL A 59 34.22 4.34 -27.30
N THR A 60 35.08 5.35 -27.16
CA THR A 60 34.92 6.45 -26.18
C THR A 60 33.77 7.42 -26.50
N CYS A 61 33.16 7.31 -27.69
CA CYS A 61 32.09 8.21 -28.10
C CYS A 61 30.82 8.09 -27.25
N GLY A 62 30.54 6.89 -26.75
CA GLY A 62 29.41 6.66 -25.87
C GLY A 62 29.47 7.48 -24.58
N ASP A 63 30.67 7.64 -24.00
CA ASP A 63 30.91 8.44 -22.80
C ASP A 63 30.85 9.94 -23.06
N ALA A 64 31.37 10.41 -24.18
CA ALA A 64 31.27 11.82 -24.58
C ALA A 64 29.80 12.25 -24.75
N ILE A 65 28.98 11.39 -25.37
CA ILE A 65 27.53 11.58 -25.52
C ILE A 65 26.85 11.59 -24.14
N ARG A 66 27.19 10.64 -23.26
CA ARG A 66 26.65 10.59 -21.90
C ARG A 66 26.99 11.86 -21.10
N ALA A 67 28.23 12.35 -21.20
CA ALA A 67 28.67 13.56 -20.52
C ALA A 67 27.88 14.80 -20.97
N ARG A 68 27.49 14.90 -22.25
CA ARG A 68 26.55 15.94 -22.73
C ARG A 68 25.19 15.83 -22.05
N GLY A 69 24.70 14.60 -21.83
CA GLY A 69 23.49 14.36 -21.05
C GLY A 69 23.62 14.88 -19.62
N VAL A 70 24.73 14.60 -18.93
CA VAL A 70 24.98 15.11 -17.56
C VAL A 70 25.02 16.63 -17.53
N LEU A 71 25.68 17.29 -18.49
CA LEU A 71 25.71 18.74 -18.60
C LEU A 71 24.29 19.31 -18.84
N ALA A 72 23.49 18.67 -19.69
CA ALA A 72 22.10 19.06 -19.92
C ALA A 72 21.26 18.98 -18.64
N VAL A 73 21.45 17.95 -17.80
CA VAL A 73 20.80 17.87 -16.47
C VAL A 73 21.18 19.06 -15.60
N GLN A 74 22.46 19.45 -15.57
CA GLN A 74 22.92 20.61 -14.79
C GLN A 74 22.31 21.93 -15.28
N HIS A 75 22.01 22.06 -16.57
CA HIS A 75 21.26 23.19 -17.13
C HIS A 75 19.73 23.10 -16.97
N GLY A 76 19.22 22.02 -16.37
CA GLY A 76 17.78 21.77 -16.26
C GLY A 76 17.12 21.43 -17.60
N GLN A 77 17.89 21.04 -18.61
CA GLN A 77 17.42 20.64 -19.93
C GLN A 77 17.13 19.12 -19.93
N ILE A 78 16.08 18.74 -19.21
CA ILE A 78 15.81 17.33 -18.88
C ILE A 78 15.48 16.49 -20.13
N ASP A 79 14.67 17.01 -21.06
CA ASP A 79 14.37 16.32 -22.33
C ASP A 79 15.63 16.09 -23.16
N THR A 80 16.50 17.10 -23.26
CA THR A 80 17.78 17.00 -23.96
C THR A 80 18.71 15.98 -23.28
N ALA A 81 18.73 15.94 -21.95
CA ALA A 81 19.48 14.94 -21.20
C ALA A 81 19.01 13.52 -21.52
N LYS A 82 17.69 13.26 -21.52
CA LYS A 82 17.12 11.96 -21.91
C LYS A 82 17.51 11.55 -23.32
N GLN A 83 17.51 12.48 -24.27
CA GLN A 83 17.95 12.19 -25.64
C GLN A 83 19.39 11.73 -25.68
N PHE A 84 20.31 12.45 -25.02
CA PHE A 84 21.72 12.06 -24.97
C PHE A 84 21.94 10.74 -24.23
N PHE A 85 21.28 10.51 -23.10
CA PHE A 85 21.39 9.23 -22.39
C PHE A 85 20.80 8.07 -23.20
N GLY A 86 19.71 8.28 -23.94
CA GLY A 86 19.15 7.30 -24.86
C GLY A 86 20.09 6.97 -26.02
N GLN A 87 20.76 7.98 -26.60
CA GLN A 87 21.80 7.77 -27.61
C GLN A 87 23.01 6.99 -27.05
N SER A 88 23.46 7.34 -25.83
CA SER A 88 24.53 6.63 -25.14
C SER A 88 24.17 5.16 -24.87
N LEU A 89 22.93 4.89 -24.43
CA LEU A 89 22.43 3.52 -24.25
C LEU A 89 22.39 2.72 -25.56
N GLN A 90 21.92 3.35 -26.65
CA GLN A 90 21.92 2.71 -27.97
C GLN A 90 23.34 2.39 -28.44
N PHE A 91 24.27 3.33 -28.23
CA PHE A 91 25.67 3.14 -28.54
C PHE A 91 26.27 1.98 -27.74
N ALA A 92 26.04 1.95 -26.43
CA ALA A 92 26.53 0.90 -25.53
C ALA A 92 26.07 -0.49 -26.00
N ARG A 93 24.78 -0.66 -26.29
CA ARG A 93 24.21 -1.92 -26.79
C ARG A 93 24.78 -2.35 -28.14
N ALA A 94 24.98 -1.41 -29.05
CA ALA A 94 25.54 -1.70 -30.37
C ALA A 94 27.00 -2.16 -30.31
N HIS A 95 27.74 -1.74 -29.28
CA HIS A 95 29.15 -2.07 -29.08
C HIS A 95 29.38 -3.11 -27.97
N HIS A 96 28.30 -3.64 -27.39
CA HIS A 96 28.34 -4.58 -26.27
C HIS A 96 29.10 -4.06 -25.03
N ASP A 97 29.05 -2.74 -24.80
CA ASP A 97 29.63 -2.10 -23.62
C ASP A 97 28.65 -2.15 -22.45
N GLN A 98 28.84 -3.13 -21.57
CA GLN A 98 27.94 -3.38 -20.43
C GLN A 98 28.05 -2.29 -19.35
N PHE A 99 29.22 -1.69 -19.16
CA PHE A 99 29.43 -0.63 -18.15
C PHE A 99 28.75 0.66 -18.58
N LEU A 100 28.90 1.05 -19.85
CA LEU A 100 28.22 2.20 -20.40
C LEU A 100 26.70 1.97 -20.45
N GLU A 101 26.25 0.75 -20.76
CA GLU A 101 24.83 0.40 -20.72
C GLU A 101 24.25 0.61 -19.32
N GLU A 102 24.88 0.05 -18.28
CA GLU A 102 24.48 0.28 -16.89
C GLU A 102 24.42 1.79 -16.56
N THR A 103 25.49 2.52 -16.85
CA THR A 103 25.59 3.95 -16.50
C THR A 103 24.55 4.79 -17.25
N ALA A 104 24.27 4.49 -18.52
CA ALA A 104 23.26 5.18 -19.31
C ALA A 104 21.85 4.90 -18.76
N LEU A 105 21.56 3.66 -18.36
CA LEU A 105 20.31 3.28 -17.70
C LEU A 105 20.13 3.99 -16.36
N LEU A 106 21.17 4.08 -15.53
CA LEU A 106 21.15 4.84 -14.27
C LEU A 106 20.83 6.32 -14.51
N ASN A 107 21.45 6.93 -15.52
CA ASN A 107 21.20 8.33 -15.86
C ASN A 107 19.76 8.56 -16.36
N LEU A 108 19.21 7.66 -17.18
CA LEU A 108 17.79 7.70 -17.58
C LEU A 108 16.85 7.56 -16.37
N GLY A 109 17.19 6.66 -15.44
CA GLY A 109 16.49 6.48 -14.17
C GLY A 109 16.47 7.77 -13.34
N LEU A 110 17.65 8.34 -13.05
CA LEU A 110 17.79 9.59 -12.30
C LEU A 110 17.06 10.77 -12.97
N THR A 111 17.12 10.84 -14.30
CA THR A 111 16.45 11.89 -15.07
C THR A 111 14.92 11.77 -14.94
N SER A 112 14.40 10.55 -14.97
CA SER A 112 12.98 10.27 -14.76
C SER A 112 12.54 10.59 -13.33
N LEU A 113 13.40 10.36 -12.31
CA LEU A 113 13.13 10.76 -10.92
C LEU A 113 12.99 12.29 -10.79
N ARG A 114 13.83 13.06 -11.49
CA ARG A 114 13.77 14.53 -11.46
C ARG A 114 12.48 15.10 -12.05
N GLU A 115 11.87 14.41 -13.00
CA GLU A 115 10.57 14.79 -13.58
C GLU A 115 9.37 14.33 -12.76
N GLY A 116 9.59 13.50 -11.72
CA GLY A 116 8.52 12.86 -10.98
C GLY A 116 7.88 11.66 -11.70
N HIS A 117 8.52 11.14 -12.76
CA HIS A 117 8.10 9.91 -13.43
C HIS A 117 8.68 8.69 -12.70
N PHE A 118 8.22 8.44 -11.47
CA PHE A 118 8.78 7.42 -10.58
C PHE A 118 8.68 6.00 -11.16
N ASP A 119 7.60 5.69 -11.86
CA ASP A 119 7.39 4.38 -12.51
C ASP A 119 8.46 4.10 -13.56
N GLU A 120 8.68 5.08 -14.45
CA GLU A 120 9.69 5.02 -15.50
C GLU A 120 11.10 4.96 -14.89
N ALA A 121 11.33 5.71 -13.80
CA ALA A 121 12.60 5.64 -13.07
C ALA A 121 12.88 4.25 -12.50
N ILE A 122 11.89 3.58 -11.94
CA ILE A 122 12.03 2.22 -11.41
C ILE A 122 12.37 1.25 -12.54
N ASP A 123 11.71 1.35 -13.70
CA ASP A 123 11.99 0.48 -14.84
C ASP A 123 13.44 0.63 -15.32
N TRP A 124 13.89 1.86 -15.54
CA TRP A 124 15.28 2.13 -15.97
C TRP A 124 16.30 1.69 -14.93
N THR A 125 16.05 1.96 -13.65
CA THR A 125 16.99 1.66 -12.57
C THR A 125 17.04 0.16 -12.26
N ASN A 126 15.92 -0.56 -12.38
CA ASN A 126 15.92 -2.02 -12.31
C ASN A 126 16.73 -2.62 -13.46
N ALA A 127 16.58 -2.11 -14.69
CA ALA A 127 17.39 -2.57 -15.82
C ALA A 127 18.88 -2.33 -15.58
N ALA A 128 19.25 -1.18 -15.00
CA ALA A 128 20.63 -0.91 -14.59
C ALA A 128 21.13 -1.92 -13.53
N TYR A 129 20.34 -2.17 -12.49
CA TYR A 129 20.69 -3.15 -11.44
C TYR A 129 20.87 -4.57 -12.00
N GLN A 130 20.08 -4.97 -13.00
CA GLN A 130 20.27 -6.27 -13.66
C GLN A 130 21.53 -6.28 -14.54
N ALA A 131 21.85 -5.19 -15.23
CA ALA A 131 23.09 -5.06 -15.99
C ALA A 131 24.33 -5.13 -15.09
N SER A 132 24.26 -4.53 -13.90
CA SER A 132 25.35 -4.51 -12.93
C SER A 132 25.74 -5.91 -12.44
N ALA A 133 24.77 -6.83 -12.36
CA ALA A 133 25.01 -8.22 -11.96
C ALA A 133 25.91 -9.01 -12.93
N THR A 134 26.08 -8.50 -14.16
CA THR A 134 26.94 -9.12 -15.18
C THR A 134 28.37 -8.55 -15.19
N LEU A 135 28.64 -7.52 -14.38
CA LEU A 135 29.93 -6.83 -14.32
C LEU A 135 30.81 -7.34 -13.18
N GLU A 136 32.13 -7.32 -13.40
CA GLU A 136 33.13 -7.63 -12.38
C GLU A 136 33.11 -6.55 -11.27
N ALA A 137 33.28 -6.95 -10.01
CA ALA A 137 33.05 -6.11 -8.81
C ALA A 137 31.62 -5.56 -8.61
N GLY A 138 30.65 -5.98 -9.43
CA GLY A 138 29.22 -5.68 -9.26
C GLY A 138 28.75 -4.34 -9.83
N GLY A 139 29.57 -3.64 -10.62
CA GLY A 139 29.20 -2.36 -11.26
C GLY A 139 28.83 -1.25 -10.27
N GLU A 140 27.96 -0.33 -10.71
CA GLU A 140 27.33 0.71 -9.89
C GLU A 140 26.01 0.21 -9.23
N ALA A 141 25.99 -1.07 -8.77
CA ALA A 141 24.82 -1.68 -8.13
C ALA A 141 24.28 -0.90 -6.91
N GLN A 142 25.16 -0.32 -6.10
CA GLN A 142 24.82 0.58 -4.98
C GLN A 142 24.02 1.80 -5.45
N ALA A 143 24.37 2.40 -6.60
CA ALA A 143 23.69 3.57 -7.12
C ALA A 143 22.32 3.20 -7.66
N ALA A 144 22.21 2.04 -8.30
CA ALA A 144 20.92 1.49 -8.70
C ALA A 144 20.01 1.24 -7.48
N LEU A 145 20.51 0.59 -6.43
CA LEU A 145 19.75 0.35 -5.19
C LEU A 145 19.33 1.65 -4.51
N GLY A 146 20.24 2.63 -4.43
CA GLY A 146 19.96 3.93 -3.83
C GLY A 146 18.93 4.74 -4.61
N ASN A 147 19.01 4.74 -5.94
CA ASN A 147 18.03 5.38 -6.83
C ASN A 147 16.66 4.70 -6.75
N LEU A 148 16.59 3.35 -6.68
CA LEU A 148 15.35 2.63 -6.41
C LEU A 148 14.79 3.01 -5.04
N GLY A 149 15.63 3.07 -4.01
CA GLY A 149 15.25 3.53 -2.68
C GLY A 149 14.63 4.93 -2.71
N TRP A 150 15.22 5.86 -3.44
CA TRP A 150 14.68 7.22 -3.64
C TRP A 150 13.35 7.22 -4.42
N ALA A 151 13.24 6.39 -5.47
CA ALA A 151 12.01 6.23 -6.23
C ALA A 151 10.85 5.79 -5.35
N TYR A 152 11.07 4.74 -4.56
CA TYR A 152 10.07 4.20 -3.64
C TYR A 152 9.71 5.18 -2.52
N TYR A 153 10.66 5.96 -2.00
CA TYR A 153 10.37 7.03 -1.05
C TYR A 153 9.39 8.05 -1.64
N ASN A 154 9.66 8.54 -2.86
CA ASN A 154 8.77 9.50 -3.51
C ASN A 154 7.42 8.90 -3.92
N LEU A 155 7.36 7.59 -4.14
CA LEU A 155 6.11 6.85 -4.28
C LEU A 155 5.39 6.60 -2.95
N GLY A 156 5.88 7.05 -1.80
CA GLY A 156 5.25 6.80 -0.51
C GLY A 156 5.43 5.38 0.03
N ASP A 157 6.27 4.55 -0.61
CA ASP A 157 6.64 3.21 -0.14
C ASP A 157 7.90 3.30 0.75
N SER A 158 7.67 3.78 1.98
CA SER A 158 8.71 3.91 2.98
C SER A 158 9.33 2.56 3.37
N GLU A 159 8.60 1.43 3.22
CA GLU A 159 9.09 0.10 3.59
C GLU A 159 10.19 -0.38 2.65
N ARG A 160 9.92 -0.43 1.34
CA ARG A 160 10.93 -0.76 0.33
C ARG A 160 12.08 0.23 0.33
N SER A 161 11.75 1.52 0.45
CA SER A 161 12.75 2.58 0.41
C SER A 161 13.82 2.41 1.49
N LEU A 162 13.43 2.10 2.73
CA LEU A 162 14.39 1.93 3.82
C LEU A 162 15.34 0.76 3.57
N GLY A 163 14.80 -0.40 3.17
CA GLY A 163 15.61 -1.59 2.92
C GLY A 163 16.64 -1.35 1.83
N LEU A 164 16.20 -0.80 0.69
CA LEU A 164 17.07 -0.47 -0.45
C LEU A 164 18.11 0.59 -0.10
N SER A 165 17.72 1.65 0.61
CA SER A 165 18.64 2.74 0.97
C SER A 165 19.70 2.29 1.98
N LEU A 166 19.35 1.43 2.94
CA LEU A 166 20.32 0.85 3.88
C LEU A 166 21.29 -0.11 3.18
N GLU A 167 20.79 -0.92 2.24
CA GLU A 167 21.65 -1.81 1.45
C GLU A 167 22.62 -1.00 0.58
N ALA A 168 22.12 0.04 -0.11
CA ALA A 168 22.93 0.95 -0.89
C ALA A 168 24.01 1.65 -0.06
N GLU A 169 23.66 2.17 1.13
CA GLU A 169 24.61 2.78 2.06
C GLU A 169 25.70 1.78 2.47
N ASN A 170 25.32 0.56 2.84
CA ASN A 170 26.27 -0.47 3.24
C ASN A 170 27.23 -0.86 2.09
N ARG A 171 26.73 -0.98 0.86
CA ARG A 171 27.58 -1.26 -0.31
C ARG A 171 28.52 -0.09 -0.63
N ALA A 172 28.06 1.15 -0.53
CA ALA A 172 28.91 2.32 -0.70
C ALA A 172 30.03 2.38 0.35
N ILE A 173 29.74 2.05 1.61
CA ILE A 173 30.76 1.93 2.67
C ILE A 173 31.80 0.86 2.32
N GLN A 174 31.36 -0.31 1.85
CA GLN A 174 32.26 -1.41 1.46
C GLN A 174 33.14 -1.05 0.26
N ALA A 175 32.61 -0.28 -0.68
CA ALA A 175 33.34 0.24 -1.83
C ALA A 175 34.27 1.41 -1.49
N GLY A 176 34.14 2.02 -0.31
CA GLY A 176 34.83 3.26 0.05
C GLY A 176 34.33 4.48 -0.72
N ASP A 177 33.12 4.42 -1.29
CA ASP A 177 32.51 5.53 -2.01
C ASP A 177 31.81 6.49 -1.04
N ALA A 178 32.56 7.51 -0.61
CA ALA A 178 32.05 8.50 0.33
C ALA A 178 30.96 9.41 -0.27
N ILE A 179 30.92 9.58 -1.60
CA ILE A 179 29.93 10.43 -2.28
C ILE A 179 28.57 9.73 -2.27
N ASP A 180 28.55 8.47 -2.66
CA ASP A 180 27.32 7.68 -2.65
C ASP A 180 26.87 7.36 -1.23
N GLN A 181 27.80 7.07 -0.32
CA GLN A 181 27.49 6.93 1.11
C GLN A 181 26.71 8.15 1.64
N LEU A 182 27.16 9.36 1.29
CA LEU A 182 26.50 10.60 1.66
C LEU A 182 25.03 10.66 1.16
N TYR A 183 24.80 10.36 -0.12
CA TYR A 183 23.45 10.37 -0.69
C TYR A 183 22.54 9.33 -0.04
N TRP A 184 23.01 8.09 0.14
CA TRP A 184 22.21 7.01 0.72
C TRP A 184 21.93 7.24 2.21
N THR A 185 22.90 7.78 2.96
CA THR A 185 22.69 8.21 4.35
C THR A 185 21.58 9.26 4.43
N THR A 186 21.55 10.20 3.49
CA THR A 186 20.50 11.24 3.43
C THR A 186 19.13 10.64 3.11
N ASN A 187 19.05 9.67 2.18
CA ASN A 187 17.81 8.95 1.87
C ASN A 187 17.28 8.19 3.08
N VAL A 188 18.14 7.47 3.81
CA VAL A 188 17.78 6.79 5.05
C VAL A 188 17.18 7.77 6.06
N GLY A 189 17.76 8.97 6.20
CA GLY A 189 17.23 10.03 7.05
C GLY A 189 15.82 10.47 6.65
N TYR A 190 15.55 10.68 5.36
CA TYR A 190 14.20 11.00 4.85
C TYR A 190 13.18 9.93 5.18
N VAL A 191 13.53 8.66 5.01
CA VAL A 191 12.63 7.55 5.31
C VAL A 191 12.35 7.43 6.82
N TYR A 192 13.33 7.70 7.68
CA TYR A 192 13.10 7.75 9.12
C TYR A 192 12.19 8.90 9.53
N ALA A 193 12.37 10.09 8.94
CA ALA A 193 11.53 11.25 9.21
C ALA A 193 10.06 10.98 8.85
N GLU A 194 9.79 10.42 7.67
CA GLU A 194 8.45 10.07 7.20
C GLU A 194 7.75 9.04 8.10
N ARG A 195 8.52 8.11 8.69
CA ARG A 195 8.02 7.12 9.66
C ARG A 195 7.83 7.68 11.07
N GLY A 196 8.13 8.96 11.31
CA GLY A 196 8.09 9.61 12.62
C GLY A 196 9.26 9.25 13.54
N ASP A 197 10.28 8.53 13.07
CA ASP A 197 11.50 8.25 13.84
C ASP A 197 12.49 9.40 13.70
N VAL A 198 12.11 10.50 14.31
CA VAL A 198 12.81 11.77 14.13
C VAL A 198 14.23 11.74 14.72
N ALA A 199 14.46 10.94 15.75
CA ALA A 199 15.78 10.80 16.37
C ALA A 199 16.78 10.19 15.38
N ARG A 200 16.43 9.05 14.76
CA ARG A 200 17.28 8.42 13.73
C ARG A 200 17.39 9.28 12.48
N ALA A 201 16.33 9.99 12.10
CA ALA A 201 16.39 10.93 10.98
C ALA A 201 17.46 12.02 11.20
N LYS A 202 17.43 12.69 12.37
CA LYS A 202 18.40 13.74 12.72
C LYS A 202 19.83 13.20 12.76
N GLU A 203 20.02 12.01 13.33
CA GLU A 203 21.32 11.33 13.33
C GLU A 203 21.85 11.08 11.91
N SER A 204 21.03 10.51 11.02
CA SER A 204 21.40 10.29 9.62
C SER A 204 21.77 11.60 8.91
N TYR A 205 20.98 12.66 9.09
CA TYR A 205 21.28 13.94 8.44
C TYR A 205 22.55 14.62 8.97
N LEU A 206 22.83 14.52 10.28
CA LEU A 206 24.08 15.04 10.86
C LEU A 206 25.30 14.25 10.34
N LYS A 207 25.18 12.92 10.22
CA LYS A 207 26.21 12.08 9.60
C LYS A 207 26.44 12.47 8.14
N ALA A 208 25.37 12.70 7.37
CA ALA A 208 25.46 13.19 6.00
C ALA A 208 26.14 14.57 5.94
N LEU A 209 25.78 15.52 6.82
CA LEU A 209 26.41 16.84 6.85
C LEU A 209 27.92 16.77 7.14
N ASP A 210 28.35 15.92 8.07
CA ASP A 210 29.77 15.68 8.38
C ASP A 210 30.52 15.10 7.17
N LEU A 211 29.96 14.08 6.52
CA LEU A 211 30.53 13.50 5.28
C LEU A 211 30.64 14.56 4.18
N ALA A 212 29.58 15.32 3.92
CA ALA A 212 29.57 16.36 2.89
C ALA A 212 30.62 17.46 3.17
N THR A 213 30.80 17.82 4.44
CA THR A 213 31.81 18.79 4.88
C THR A 213 33.23 18.28 4.63
N LYS A 214 33.50 17.00 4.94
CA LYS A 214 34.80 16.35 4.69
C LYS A 214 35.11 16.23 3.21
N ILE A 215 34.11 15.95 2.38
CA ILE A 215 34.24 15.86 0.92
C ILE A 215 34.41 17.25 0.28
N GLY A 216 33.90 18.31 0.93
CA GLY A 216 33.85 19.66 0.38
C GLY A 216 32.76 19.85 -0.67
N GLY A 217 31.72 19.01 -0.66
CA GLY A 217 30.63 19.03 -1.64
C GLY A 217 29.50 19.98 -1.24
N LYS A 218 29.39 21.15 -1.90
CA LYS A 218 28.35 22.16 -1.60
C LYS A 218 26.92 21.62 -1.69
N GLU A 219 26.61 20.84 -2.73
CA GLU A 219 25.29 20.22 -2.93
C GLU A 219 24.91 19.27 -1.79
N GLY A 220 25.88 18.48 -1.31
CA GLY A 220 25.70 17.59 -0.16
C GLY A 220 25.41 18.33 1.13
N ILE A 221 26.15 19.40 1.40
CA ILE A 221 25.96 20.27 2.57
C ILE A 221 24.56 20.88 2.53
N TYR A 222 24.18 21.48 1.39
CA TYR A 222 22.84 22.04 1.17
C TYR A 222 21.73 21.01 1.41
N ASN A 223 21.87 19.79 0.87
CA ASN A 223 20.86 18.74 1.01
C ASN A 223 20.68 18.25 2.46
N ALA A 224 21.78 18.15 3.21
CA ALA A 224 21.70 17.78 4.63
C ALA A 224 21.10 18.93 5.47
N LEU A 225 21.48 20.18 5.21
CA LEU A 225 20.95 21.36 5.91
C LEU A 225 19.45 21.53 5.67
N ARG A 226 18.96 21.42 4.42
CA ARG A 226 17.51 21.55 4.17
C ARG A 226 16.70 20.46 4.87
N ALA A 227 17.23 19.25 4.98
CA ALA A 227 16.56 18.14 5.65
C ALA A 227 16.53 18.35 7.17
N LEU A 228 17.64 18.80 7.75
CA LEU A 228 17.73 19.21 9.16
C LEU A 228 16.79 20.38 9.47
N ALA A 229 16.68 21.36 8.58
CA ALA A 229 15.81 22.52 8.76
C ALA A 229 14.33 22.09 8.82
N LEU A 230 13.89 21.24 7.88
CA LEU A 230 12.52 20.74 7.83
C LEU A 230 12.17 19.95 9.09
N VAL A 231 13.00 18.96 9.45
CA VAL A 231 12.71 18.09 10.60
C VAL A 231 12.73 18.88 11.92
N SER A 232 13.60 19.89 12.05
CA SER A 232 13.65 20.78 13.22
C SER A 232 12.39 21.66 13.29
N ALA A 233 11.93 22.19 12.16
CA ALA A 233 10.70 22.99 12.10
C ALA A 233 9.45 22.19 12.50
N GLU A 234 9.36 20.93 12.06
CA GLU A 234 8.25 20.04 12.42
C GLU A 234 8.22 19.69 13.91
N ARG A 235 9.39 19.58 14.56
CA ARG A 235 9.52 19.40 16.02
C ARG A 235 9.28 20.67 16.84
N GLY A 236 9.22 21.85 16.19
CA GLY A 236 9.17 23.14 16.88
C GLY A 236 10.53 23.61 17.41
N GLU A 237 11.65 23.04 16.95
CA GLU A 237 13.02 23.47 17.24
C GLU A 237 13.38 24.70 16.36
N LEU A 238 12.65 25.80 16.55
CA LEU A 238 12.61 26.92 15.59
C LEU A 238 13.95 27.62 15.36
N GLU A 239 14.78 27.75 16.39
CA GLU A 239 16.11 28.39 16.27
C GLU A 239 17.08 27.54 15.44
N GLU A 240 17.10 26.21 15.67
CA GLU A 240 17.90 25.30 14.85
C GLU A 240 17.38 25.26 13.41
N ALA A 241 16.05 25.17 13.25
CA ALA A 241 15.41 25.20 11.94
C ALA A 241 15.77 26.45 11.14
N ARG A 242 15.74 27.62 11.80
CA ARG A 242 16.10 28.91 11.20
C ARG A 242 17.56 28.91 10.78
N LYS A 243 18.48 28.51 11.66
CA LYS A 243 19.91 28.43 11.35
C LYS A 243 20.17 27.56 10.13
N TYR A 244 19.66 26.32 10.13
CA TYR A 244 19.86 25.40 9.02
C TYR A 244 19.23 25.90 7.71
N SER A 245 18.06 26.55 7.80
CA SER A 245 17.37 27.15 6.64
C SER A 245 18.18 28.30 6.05
N ASP A 246 18.68 29.22 6.88
CA ASP A 246 19.49 30.38 6.45
C ASP A 246 20.82 29.93 5.83
N ASP A 247 21.50 28.95 6.44
CA ASP A 247 22.73 28.36 5.91
C ASP A 247 22.48 27.69 4.54
N ALA A 248 21.35 26.98 4.37
CA ALA A 248 20.97 26.37 3.09
C ALA A 248 20.64 27.43 2.00
N ILE A 249 19.94 28.51 2.36
CA ILE A 249 19.61 29.62 1.45
C ILE A 249 20.89 30.31 0.97
N ALA A 250 21.84 30.54 1.87
CA ALA A 250 23.12 31.16 1.53
C ALA A 250 23.90 30.35 0.48
N ILE A 251 23.83 29.01 0.54
CA ILE A 251 24.43 28.14 -0.47
C ILE A 251 23.62 28.19 -1.78
N ALA A 252 22.28 28.09 -1.71
CA ALA A 252 21.42 28.05 -2.90
C ALA A 252 21.50 29.34 -3.75
N GLY A 253 21.53 30.51 -3.09
CA GLY A 253 21.57 31.82 -3.77
C GLY A 253 22.86 32.07 -4.57
N ALA A 254 23.94 31.33 -4.28
CA ALA A 254 25.19 31.42 -5.04
C ALA A 254 25.13 30.69 -6.40
N ASP A 255 24.22 29.73 -6.55
CA ASP A 255 24.16 28.83 -7.72
C ASP A 255 23.08 29.25 -8.74
N ASN A 256 22.35 30.35 -8.49
CA ASN A 256 21.25 30.88 -9.31
C ASN A 256 20.19 29.81 -9.67
N ASN A 257 19.98 28.83 -8.78
CA ASN A 257 19.06 27.71 -8.98
C ASN A 257 17.79 27.91 -8.15
N ARG A 258 16.76 28.45 -8.79
CA ARG A 258 15.46 28.74 -8.15
C ARG A 258 14.83 27.54 -7.46
N LEU A 259 14.96 26.31 -8.01
CA LEU A 259 14.37 25.12 -7.40
C LEU A 259 15.00 24.81 -6.02
N ASN A 260 16.30 25.08 -5.85
CA ASN A 260 17.00 24.90 -4.58
C ASN A 260 16.62 25.98 -3.54
N GLU A 261 15.97 27.06 -3.94
CA GLU A 261 15.48 28.07 -2.99
C GLU A 261 14.11 27.69 -2.41
N LEU A 262 13.28 26.95 -3.15
CA LEU A 262 11.88 26.69 -2.79
C LEU A 262 11.71 25.84 -1.53
N TYR A 263 12.55 24.83 -1.32
CA TYR A 263 12.49 23.99 -0.11
C TYR A 263 12.85 24.78 1.15
N PRO A 264 13.99 25.51 1.20
CA PRO A 264 14.28 26.38 2.34
C PRO A 264 13.22 27.46 2.56
N LEU A 265 12.64 28.04 1.50
CA LEU A 265 11.53 28.99 1.62
C LEU A 265 10.30 28.35 2.26
N LEU A 266 9.93 27.12 1.89
CA LEU A 266 8.85 26.38 2.54
C LEU A 266 9.11 26.22 4.05
N VAL A 267 10.34 25.89 4.44
CA VAL A 267 10.71 25.80 5.87
C VAL A 267 10.63 27.16 6.57
N LYS A 268 11.08 28.24 5.91
CA LYS A 268 10.95 29.60 6.43
C LYS A 268 9.49 29.99 6.67
N ALA A 269 8.58 29.61 5.76
CA ALA A 269 7.14 29.81 5.93
C ALA A 269 6.58 29.04 7.13
N LEU A 270 7.00 27.77 7.32
CA LEU A 270 6.64 26.99 8.50
C LEU A 270 7.12 27.64 9.80
N ILE A 271 8.36 28.15 9.83
CA ILE A 271 8.92 28.87 10.98
C ILE A 271 8.12 30.15 11.25
N ALA A 272 7.79 30.93 10.22
CA ALA A 272 6.98 32.14 10.34
C ALA A 272 5.59 31.84 10.92
N ALA A 273 4.92 30.81 10.41
CA ALA A 273 3.61 30.37 10.91
C ALA A 273 3.68 29.97 12.40
N ARG A 274 4.70 29.18 12.78
CA ARG A 274 4.92 28.77 14.19
C ARG A 274 5.33 29.93 15.10
N SER A 275 5.92 30.98 14.54
CA SER A 275 6.30 32.20 15.26
C SER A 275 5.15 33.22 15.33
N HIS A 276 3.94 32.85 14.89
CA HIS A 276 2.77 33.71 14.78
C HIS A 276 2.94 34.92 13.84
N ASP A 277 3.85 34.84 12.86
CA ASP A 277 3.98 35.79 11.76
C ASP A 277 3.20 35.29 10.54
N GLY A 278 1.87 35.34 10.63
CA GLY A 278 0.97 34.81 9.61
C GLY A 278 1.08 35.51 8.26
N ALA A 279 1.34 36.82 8.26
CA ALA A 279 1.46 37.60 7.01
C ALA A 279 2.69 37.18 6.20
N GLU A 280 3.86 37.01 6.85
CA GLU A 280 5.07 36.54 6.16
C GLU A 280 4.93 35.06 5.76
N ALA A 281 4.32 34.23 6.62
CA ALA A 281 4.06 32.83 6.30
C ALA A 281 3.17 32.68 5.06
N GLU A 282 2.01 33.35 5.02
CA GLU A 282 1.09 33.32 3.88
C GLU A 282 1.78 33.79 2.60
N ARG A 283 2.54 34.89 2.67
CA ARG A 283 3.30 35.43 1.53
C ARG A 283 4.28 34.38 0.97
N ILE A 284 5.08 33.75 1.82
CA ILE A 284 6.08 32.77 1.37
C ILE A 284 5.43 31.48 0.87
N PHE A 285 4.39 30.96 1.54
CA PHE A 285 3.71 29.77 1.04
C PHE A 285 3.11 30.01 -0.36
N ARG A 286 2.49 31.18 -0.59
CA ARG A 286 1.98 31.58 -1.91
C ARG A 286 3.07 31.72 -2.95
N GLU A 287 4.26 32.18 -2.55
CA GLU A 287 5.42 32.25 -3.42
C GLU A 287 5.85 30.85 -3.88
N VAL A 288 5.95 29.89 -2.95
CA VAL A 288 6.32 28.49 -3.27
C VAL A 288 5.23 27.79 -4.11
N GLU A 289 3.96 27.99 -3.77
CA GLU A 289 2.80 27.42 -4.47
C GLU A 289 2.77 27.83 -5.95
N ARG A 290 3.00 29.12 -6.23
CA ARG A 290 2.87 29.70 -7.58
C ARG A 290 4.11 29.57 -8.43
N ASP A 291 5.24 29.14 -7.86
CA ASP A 291 6.50 29.05 -8.59
C ASP A 291 6.41 27.99 -9.72
N GLN A 292 6.79 28.39 -10.93
CA GLN A 292 6.74 27.52 -12.10
C GLN A 292 7.78 26.39 -12.06
N LYS A 293 8.88 26.57 -11.32
CA LYS A 293 9.93 25.57 -11.14
C LYS A 293 9.60 24.58 -10.02
N GLY A 294 8.67 24.92 -9.12
CA GLY A 294 8.25 24.03 -8.04
C GLY A 294 7.56 22.77 -8.57
N ASN A 295 8.02 21.61 -8.09
CA ASN A 295 7.37 20.34 -8.37
C ASN A 295 6.03 20.22 -7.63
N ALA A 296 5.21 19.24 -8.01
CA ALA A 296 3.88 19.04 -7.41
C ALA A 296 3.96 18.87 -5.88
N SER A 297 5.01 18.20 -5.39
CA SER A 297 5.21 17.95 -3.97
C SER A 297 5.43 19.20 -3.14
N LEU A 298 6.25 20.13 -3.64
CA LEU A 298 6.43 21.44 -3.02
C LEU A 298 5.12 22.22 -2.97
N LYS A 299 4.34 22.17 -4.06
CA LYS A 299 3.08 22.90 -4.18
C LYS A 299 2.02 22.41 -3.21
N TRP A 300 1.74 21.11 -3.17
CA TRP A 300 0.74 20.60 -2.22
C TRP A 300 1.17 20.74 -0.76
N ARG A 301 2.48 20.73 -0.47
CA ARG A 301 3.00 21.02 0.88
C ARG A 301 2.82 22.49 1.25
N ALA A 302 3.03 23.41 0.31
CA ALA A 302 2.77 24.83 0.53
C ALA A 302 1.28 25.10 0.75
N ASP A 303 0.39 24.49 -0.06
CA ASP A 303 -1.07 24.58 0.13
C ASP A 303 -1.51 23.97 1.47
N HIS A 304 -0.94 22.85 1.89
CA HIS A 304 -1.21 22.25 3.21
C HIS A 304 -0.72 23.16 4.35
N GLY A 305 0.45 23.79 4.20
CA GLY A 305 0.96 24.81 5.12
C GLY A 305 0.02 26.01 5.25
N LEU A 306 -0.50 26.52 4.12
CA LEU A 306 -1.54 27.57 4.10
C LEU A 306 -2.81 27.13 4.80
N ALA A 307 -3.27 25.90 4.55
CA ALA A 307 -4.50 25.38 5.15
C ALA A 307 -4.41 25.38 6.69
N ARG A 308 -3.28 24.91 7.22
CA ARG A 308 -3.02 24.89 8.66
C ARG A 308 -2.85 26.29 9.24
N LEU A 309 -2.17 27.19 8.53
CA LEU A 309 -2.09 28.60 8.92
C LEU A 309 -3.48 29.24 9.04
N TYR A 310 -4.33 29.04 8.04
CA TYR A 310 -5.70 29.57 8.06
C TYR A 310 -6.57 28.92 9.14
N GLU A 311 -6.35 27.65 9.47
CA GLU A 311 -7.00 26.99 10.61
C GLU A 311 -6.60 27.65 11.94
N ASP A 312 -5.30 27.87 12.15
CA ASP A 312 -4.74 28.55 13.33
C ASP A 312 -5.26 30.01 13.44
N GLU A 313 -5.50 30.67 12.31
CA GLU A 313 -6.09 32.03 12.23
C GLU A 313 -7.63 32.05 12.26
N HIS A 314 -8.29 30.89 12.40
CA HIS A 314 -9.75 30.74 12.36
C HIS A 314 -10.44 31.20 11.06
N ARG A 315 -9.72 31.18 9.94
CA ARG A 315 -10.19 31.49 8.59
C ARG A 315 -10.70 30.22 7.88
N ALA A 316 -11.81 29.68 8.36
CA ALA A 316 -12.31 28.36 7.93
C ALA A 316 -12.52 28.21 6.41
N ASP A 317 -13.05 29.23 5.73
CA ASP A 317 -13.28 29.16 4.27
C ASP A 317 -11.97 29.17 3.47
N ASP A 318 -10.94 29.87 3.95
CA ASP A 318 -9.61 29.85 3.34
C ASP A 318 -8.92 28.51 3.58
N ALA A 319 -9.03 27.96 4.79
CA ALA A 319 -8.51 26.64 5.14
C ALA A 319 -9.11 25.53 4.27
N ASP A 320 -10.45 25.49 4.12
CA ASP A 320 -11.15 24.52 3.27
C ASP A 320 -10.66 24.60 1.81
N ARG A 321 -10.50 25.82 1.27
CA ARG A 321 -9.95 26.02 -0.09
C ARG A 321 -8.53 25.52 -0.23
N ALA A 322 -7.66 25.81 0.75
CA ALA A 322 -6.26 25.42 0.73
C ALA A 322 -6.08 23.89 0.86
N TYR A 323 -6.83 23.22 1.73
CA TYR A 323 -6.84 21.75 1.81
C TYR A 323 -7.27 21.11 0.48
N ARG A 324 -8.32 21.64 -0.16
CA ARG A 324 -8.77 21.16 -1.48
C ARG A 324 -7.74 21.41 -2.57
N ALA A 325 -7.03 22.54 -2.55
CA ALA A 325 -5.97 22.84 -3.50
C ALA A 325 -4.79 21.87 -3.36
N ALA A 326 -4.36 21.58 -2.12
CA ALA A 326 -3.32 20.60 -1.83
C ALA A 326 -3.70 19.22 -2.39
N LEU A 327 -4.91 18.75 -2.07
CA LEU A 327 -5.40 17.44 -2.53
C LEU A 327 -5.62 17.39 -4.05
N ALA A 328 -6.04 18.48 -4.68
CA ALA A 328 -6.18 18.55 -6.14
C ALA A 328 -4.83 18.42 -6.84
N THR A 329 -3.80 19.11 -6.35
CA THR A 329 -2.42 19.02 -6.86
C THR A 329 -1.86 17.61 -6.67
N PHE A 330 -2.11 17.01 -5.51
CA PHE A 330 -1.75 15.62 -5.22
C PHE A 330 -2.45 14.63 -6.17
N GLU A 331 -3.77 14.73 -6.36
CA GLU A 331 -4.53 13.83 -7.22
C GLU A 331 -4.13 13.96 -8.70
N ALA A 332 -3.75 15.16 -9.14
CA ALA A 332 -3.19 15.36 -10.48
C ALA A 332 -1.88 14.57 -10.66
N ALA A 333 -0.97 14.63 -9.69
CA ALA A 333 0.28 13.87 -9.71
C ALA A 333 0.05 12.34 -9.60
N ARG A 334 -0.88 11.89 -8.75
CA ARG A 334 -1.24 10.47 -8.66
C ARG A 334 -1.82 9.96 -9.98
N SER A 335 -2.62 10.78 -10.65
CA SER A 335 -3.28 10.42 -11.90
C SER A 335 -2.31 10.26 -13.08
N SER A 336 -1.17 10.96 -13.06
CA SER A 336 -0.12 10.81 -14.10
C SER A 336 0.69 9.51 -14.00
N LEU A 337 0.60 8.78 -12.89
CA LEU A 337 1.25 7.47 -12.74
C LEU A 337 0.60 6.43 -13.67
N ARG A 338 1.40 5.52 -14.23
CA ARG A 338 0.97 4.57 -15.28
C ARG A 338 0.36 3.30 -14.69
N GLY A 339 0.85 2.83 -13.53
CA GLY A 339 0.50 1.53 -12.96
C GLY A 339 -0.16 1.56 -11.58
N ASN A 340 -0.93 0.51 -11.26
CA ASN A 340 -1.47 0.31 -9.90
C ASN A 340 -0.35 0.11 -8.87
N ASP A 341 0.75 -0.53 -9.25
CA ASP A 341 1.93 -0.77 -8.39
C ASP A 341 2.49 0.54 -7.81
N SER A 342 2.38 1.64 -8.54
CA SER A 342 2.83 2.96 -8.12
C SER A 342 1.73 3.81 -7.50
N LYS A 343 0.49 3.72 -8.01
CA LYS A 343 -0.65 4.49 -7.48
C LYS A 343 -1.01 4.09 -6.05
N LEU A 344 -0.90 2.80 -5.72
CA LEU A 344 -1.22 2.27 -4.40
C LEU A 344 -0.38 2.92 -3.30
N PRO A 345 0.96 2.82 -3.31
CA PRO A 345 1.79 3.44 -2.28
C PRO A 345 1.76 4.98 -2.35
N PHE A 346 1.53 5.59 -3.52
CA PHE A 346 1.57 7.06 -3.67
C PHE A 346 0.54 7.78 -2.80
N SER A 347 -0.56 7.09 -2.45
CA SER A 347 -1.58 7.58 -1.52
C SER A 347 -1.02 7.95 -0.14
N ASN A 348 0.07 7.31 0.30
CA ASN A 348 0.71 7.59 1.59
C ASN A 348 1.24 9.02 1.69
N ASN A 349 1.68 9.62 0.56
CA ASN A 349 2.18 11.00 0.52
C ASN A 349 1.11 12.05 0.89
N ALA A 350 -0.17 11.69 0.85
CA ALA A 350 -1.29 12.56 1.21
C ALA A 350 -1.94 12.20 2.54
N SER A 351 -1.50 11.14 3.24
CA SER A 351 -2.14 10.66 4.47
C SER A 351 -2.29 11.76 5.51
N ARG A 352 -1.25 12.57 5.73
CA ARG A 352 -1.29 13.69 6.68
C ARG A 352 -2.25 14.81 6.24
N ILE A 353 -2.31 15.10 4.95
CA ILE A 353 -3.22 16.12 4.38
C ILE A 353 -4.67 15.67 4.57
N TYR A 354 -4.96 14.39 4.31
CA TYR A 354 -6.29 13.82 4.55
C TYR A 354 -6.65 13.82 6.04
N ASP A 355 -5.75 13.41 6.94
CA ASP A 355 -6.01 13.38 8.38
C ASP A 355 -6.35 14.78 8.93
N ASP A 356 -5.48 15.76 8.65
CA ASP A 356 -5.70 17.15 9.07
C ASP A 356 -7.02 17.70 8.49
N TYR A 357 -7.31 17.44 7.21
CA TYR A 357 -8.53 17.95 6.58
C TYR A 357 -9.81 17.28 7.14
N ILE A 358 -9.77 15.98 7.40
CA ILE A 358 -10.89 15.25 8.02
C ILE A 358 -11.15 15.80 9.42
N HIS A 359 -10.10 16.01 10.22
CA HIS A 359 -10.19 16.62 11.54
C HIS A 359 -10.80 18.03 11.46
N PHE A 360 -10.29 18.87 10.56
CA PHE A 360 -10.80 20.22 10.30
C PHE A 360 -12.30 20.22 9.91
N LEU A 361 -12.70 19.34 9.00
CA LEU A 361 -14.10 19.23 8.57
C LEU A 361 -15.02 18.78 9.71
N VAL A 362 -14.57 17.85 10.56
CA VAL A 362 -15.30 17.44 11.77
C VAL A 362 -15.43 18.61 12.75
N ALA A 363 -14.35 19.36 13.00
CA ALA A 363 -14.36 20.53 13.88
C ALA A 363 -15.32 21.62 13.37
N CYS A 364 -15.44 21.78 12.06
CA CYS A 364 -16.41 22.68 11.42
C CYS A 364 -17.86 22.14 11.41
N GLY A 365 -18.12 20.95 11.97
CA GLY A 365 -19.44 20.30 11.93
C GLY A 365 -19.82 19.71 10.57
N LYS A 366 -18.93 19.71 9.58
CA LYS A 366 -19.12 19.15 8.23
C LYS A 366 -18.85 17.64 8.20
N THR A 367 -19.47 16.90 9.12
CA THR A 367 -19.15 15.47 9.39
C THR A 367 -19.42 14.52 8.22
N ASN A 368 -20.43 14.82 7.38
CA ASN A 368 -20.70 14.04 6.16
C ASN A 368 -19.66 14.32 5.06
N ASP A 369 -19.09 15.52 5.02
CA ASP A 369 -18.04 15.87 4.06
C ASP A 369 -16.73 15.21 4.46
N ALA A 370 -16.41 15.22 5.76
CA ALA A 370 -15.29 14.49 6.34
C ALA A 370 -15.35 13.00 5.97
N LEU A 371 -16.51 12.36 6.15
CA LEU A 371 -16.72 10.96 5.76
C LEU A 371 -16.50 10.72 4.26
N ARG A 372 -16.98 11.62 3.39
CA ARG A 372 -16.78 11.48 1.94
C ARG A 372 -15.30 11.58 1.55
N TRP A 373 -14.55 12.47 2.18
CA TRP A 373 -13.11 12.60 1.96
C TRP A 373 -12.35 11.40 2.52
N ALA A 374 -12.72 10.92 3.70
CA ALA A 374 -12.15 9.71 4.31
C ALA A 374 -12.42 8.42 3.52
N ASP A 375 -13.57 8.31 2.85
CA ASP A 375 -13.88 7.18 1.96
C ASP A 375 -13.15 7.34 0.62
N TYR A 376 -12.97 8.57 0.15
CA TYR A 376 -12.33 8.86 -1.13
C TYR A 376 -10.81 8.67 -1.11
N SER A 377 -10.17 8.96 0.02
CA SER A 377 -8.75 8.65 0.23
C SER A 377 -8.47 7.15 0.25
N ARG A 378 -9.50 6.33 0.51
CA ARG A 378 -9.40 4.86 0.59
C ARG A 378 -9.93 4.16 -0.65
N ALA A 379 -9.36 2.99 -0.94
CA ALA A 379 -9.76 2.14 -2.05
C ALA A 379 -9.88 2.90 -3.39
N ARG A 380 -9.09 3.95 -3.57
CA ARG A 380 -9.16 4.86 -4.72
C ARG A 380 -8.78 4.12 -5.98
N THR A 381 -7.66 3.39 -5.94
CA THR A 381 -7.19 2.54 -7.02
C THR A 381 -8.23 1.46 -7.28
N LEU A 382 -8.74 0.77 -6.26
CA LEU A 382 -9.81 -0.23 -6.38
C LEU A 382 -11.04 0.30 -7.13
N ALA A 383 -11.62 1.41 -6.67
CA ALA A 383 -12.82 2.01 -7.22
C ALA A 383 -12.63 2.48 -8.67
N GLU A 384 -11.46 3.05 -9.01
CA GLU A 384 -11.17 3.55 -10.36
C GLU A 384 -11.26 2.45 -11.42
N GLY A 385 -10.63 1.29 -11.22
CA GLY A 385 -10.69 0.23 -12.22
C GLY A 385 -11.75 -0.84 -12.00
N LEU A 386 -12.57 -0.71 -10.96
CA LEU A 386 -13.95 -1.20 -11.01
C LEU A 386 -14.86 -0.27 -11.85
N GLY A 387 -14.36 0.91 -12.27
CA GLY A 387 -15.11 1.90 -13.03
C GLY A 387 -16.11 2.71 -12.20
N LEU A 388 -16.00 2.66 -10.87
CA LEU A 388 -16.85 3.40 -9.93
C LEU A 388 -16.41 4.86 -9.77
N LEU A 389 -15.17 5.17 -10.16
CA LEU A 389 -14.59 6.50 -10.18
C LEU A 389 -13.93 6.73 -11.54
N ALA A 390 -14.10 7.94 -12.09
CA ALA A 390 -13.39 8.33 -13.29
C ALA A 390 -11.88 8.38 -13.01
N ALA A 391 -11.09 7.85 -13.94
CA ALA A 391 -9.64 7.97 -13.92
C ALA A 391 -9.25 9.42 -14.29
N GLY A 392 -8.45 10.08 -13.45
CA GLY A 392 -7.94 11.43 -13.69
C GLY A 392 -8.10 12.38 -12.51
N ALA A 393 -7.53 13.59 -12.66
CA ALA A 393 -7.62 14.65 -11.67
C ALA A 393 -9.09 15.01 -11.43
N SER A 394 -9.53 14.88 -10.19
CA SER A 394 -10.93 15.04 -9.79
C SER A 394 -11.05 16.24 -8.84
N ALA A 395 -12.13 17.01 -8.97
CA ALA A 395 -12.41 18.19 -8.14
C ALA A 395 -12.75 17.86 -6.66
N GLY A 396 -12.50 16.61 -6.23
CA GLY A 396 -12.86 16.06 -4.94
C GLY A 396 -13.87 14.90 -5.03
N PRO A 397 -14.32 14.38 -3.88
CA PRO A 397 -15.14 13.19 -3.81
C PRO A 397 -16.53 13.42 -4.44
N PRO A 398 -16.98 12.55 -5.36
CA PRO A 398 -18.35 12.60 -5.84
C PRO A 398 -19.35 12.30 -4.72
N ALA A 399 -20.59 12.77 -4.88
CA ALA A 399 -21.65 12.55 -3.92
C ALA A 399 -21.89 11.05 -3.67
N LEU A 400 -22.16 10.69 -2.41
CA LEU A 400 -22.46 9.32 -1.99
C LEU A 400 -23.63 9.34 -1.00
N ASN A 401 -24.72 8.63 -1.32
CA ASN A 401 -25.89 8.53 -0.45
C ASN A 401 -25.75 7.35 0.53
N MET A 402 -25.04 7.59 1.63
CA MET A 402 -24.68 6.54 2.59
C MET A 402 -25.91 5.88 3.25
N LYS A 403 -27.00 6.64 3.46
CA LYS A 403 -28.24 6.10 4.06
C LYS A 403 -28.95 5.14 3.11
N GLU A 404 -28.91 5.43 1.82
CA GLU A 404 -29.45 4.55 0.79
C GLU A 404 -28.60 3.28 0.64
N THR A 405 -27.28 3.41 0.71
CA THR A 405 -26.36 2.26 0.81
C THR A 405 -26.73 1.36 1.98
N ALA A 406 -26.84 1.91 3.20
CA ALA A 406 -27.24 1.15 4.39
C ALA A 406 -28.62 0.47 4.23
N ARG A 407 -29.57 1.13 3.55
CA ARG A 407 -30.91 0.59 3.27
C ARG A 407 -30.86 -0.59 2.31
N GLY A 408 -30.09 -0.49 1.22
CA GLY A 408 -29.89 -1.57 0.26
C GLY A 408 -29.21 -2.80 0.87
N LEU A 409 -28.21 -2.56 1.74
CA LEU A 409 -27.50 -3.58 2.51
C LEU A 409 -28.36 -4.30 3.55
N LYS A 410 -29.46 -3.67 3.99
CA LYS A 410 -30.26 -4.07 5.16
C LYS A 410 -29.39 -4.26 6.41
N GLY A 411 -28.43 -3.37 6.62
CA GLY A 411 -27.45 -3.46 7.71
C GLY A 411 -26.98 -2.08 8.20
N VAL A 412 -26.15 -2.10 9.24
CA VAL A 412 -25.48 -0.92 9.79
C VAL A 412 -24.04 -0.90 9.31
N LEU A 413 -23.54 0.27 8.89
CA LEU A 413 -22.12 0.43 8.51
C LEU A 413 -21.38 1.10 9.66
N LEU A 414 -20.24 0.53 10.06
CA LEU A 414 -19.29 1.12 10.99
C LEU A 414 -18.01 1.47 10.20
N PHE A 415 -17.80 2.75 9.97
CA PHE A 415 -16.68 3.26 9.20
C PHE A 415 -15.69 3.95 10.11
N TYR A 416 -14.44 3.47 10.10
CA TYR A 416 -13.39 3.93 11.00
C TYR A 416 -12.39 4.83 10.26
N TRP A 417 -11.80 5.78 10.97
CA TRP A 417 -10.63 6.56 10.55
C TRP A 417 -9.69 6.66 11.75
N LEU A 418 -8.47 6.15 11.62
CA LEU A 418 -7.44 6.21 12.67
C LEU A 418 -6.53 7.41 12.42
N GLY A 419 -6.81 8.52 13.09
CA GLY A 419 -6.04 9.76 12.95
C GLY A 419 -4.91 9.89 13.99
N GLU A 420 -3.94 10.76 13.70
CA GLU A 420 -2.76 10.97 14.55
C GLU A 420 -3.16 11.56 15.91
N LYS A 421 -4.01 12.60 15.88
CA LYS A 421 -4.49 13.32 17.08
C LYS A 421 -5.78 12.73 17.65
N GLN A 422 -6.65 12.25 16.77
CA GLN A 422 -8.00 11.80 17.13
C GLN A 422 -8.49 10.84 16.05
N SER A 423 -9.09 9.73 16.45
CA SER A 423 -9.74 8.79 15.53
C SER A 423 -11.25 9.01 15.52
N TYR A 424 -11.94 8.45 14.52
CA TYR A 424 -13.37 8.62 14.34
C TYR A 424 -14.08 7.32 13.96
N LEU A 425 -15.30 7.17 14.44
CA LEU A 425 -16.25 6.17 14.00
C LEU A 425 -17.51 6.86 13.46
N TRP A 426 -17.83 6.61 12.19
CA TRP A 426 -19.16 6.89 11.64
C TRP A 426 -20.02 5.62 11.69
N ALA A 427 -21.12 5.67 12.43
CA ALA A 427 -22.15 4.65 12.42
C ALA A 427 -23.32 5.10 11.53
N ILE A 428 -23.58 4.34 10.47
CA ILE A 428 -24.51 4.71 9.40
C ILE A 428 -25.66 3.71 9.38
N THR A 429 -26.87 4.21 9.57
CA THR A 429 -28.13 3.46 9.42
C THR A 429 -28.97 4.04 8.29
N PRO A 430 -30.01 3.32 7.83
CA PRO A 430 -30.96 3.86 6.85
C PRO A 430 -31.68 5.16 7.25
N GLN A 431 -31.68 5.57 8.54
CA GLN A 431 -32.25 6.86 8.98
C GLN A 431 -31.19 7.93 9.22
N LYS A 432 -30.04 7.58 9.81
CA LYS A 432 -29.07 8.58 10.26
C LYS A 432 -27.63 8.11 10.18
N THR A 433 -26.74 9.09 10.03
CA THR A 433 -25.29 8.94 10.20
C THR A 433 -24.92 9.60 11.53
N SER A 434 -24.24 8.89 12.42
CA SER A 434 -23.77 9.41 13.70
C SER A 434 -22.25 9.31 13.76
N LEU A 435 -21.58 10.34 14.26
CA LEU A 435 -20.13 10.39 14.43
C LEU A 435 -19.78 10.24 15.91
N PHE A 436 -18.80 9.41 16.21
CA PHE A 436 -18.24 9.21 17.54
C PHE A 436 -16.73 9.47 17.51
N PRO A 437 -16.20 10.35 18.38
CA PRO A 437 -14.76 10.49 18.55
C PRO A 437 -14.20 9.23 19.24
N LEU A 438 -13.04 8.78 18.76
CA LEU A 438 -12.29 7.64 19.28
C LEU A 438 -10.87 8.06 19.65
N PRO A 439 -10.18 7.37 20.58
CA PRO A 439 -8.82 7.73 20.96
C PRO A 439 -7.84 7.82 19.77
N PRO A 440 -6.67 8.48 19.92
CA PRO A 440 -5.66 8.54 18.88
C PRO A 440 -5.32 7.16 18.30
N GLY A 441 -5.05 7.09 17.01
CA GLY A 441 -4.80 5.82 16.30
C GLY A 441 -3.69 5.00 16.96
N SER A 442 -2.64 5.64 17.47
CA SER A 442 -1.52 4.98 18.15
C SER A 442 -1.91 4.17 19.39
N GLU A 443 -2.92 4.62 20.15
CA GLU A 443 -3.43 3.87 21.31
C GLU A 443 -4.20 2.63 20.88
N ILE A 444 -5.04 2.78 19.84
CA ILE A 444 -5.82 1.69 19.24
C ILE A 444 -4.86 0.66 18.62
N ASP A 445 -3.86 1.11 17.85
CA ASP A 445 -2.85 0.26 17.22
C ASP A 445 -2.09 -0.59 18.25
N ALA A 446 -1.72 0.00 19.39
CA ALA A 446 -1.05 -0.71 20.47
C ALA A 446 -1.94 -1.80 21.08
N ALA A 447 -3.23 -1.52 21.29
CA ALA A 447 -4.19 -2.49 21.81
C ALA A 447 -4.49 -3.61 20.80
N VAL A 448 -4.69 -3.27 19.52
CA VAL A 448 -4.90 -4.24 18.43
C VAL A 448 -3.71 -5.19 18.35
N LYS A 449 -2.48 -4.67 18.40
CA LYS A 449 -1.27 -5.49 18.36
C LYS A 449 -1.23 -6.50 19.52
N ARG A 450 -1.40 -6.03 20.77
CA ARG A 450 -1.40 -6.91 21.95
C ARG A 450 -2.53 -7.94 21.88
N TYR A 451 -3.72 -7.54 21.43
CA TYR A 451 -4.86 -8.44 21.34
C TYR A 451 -4.67 -9.53 20.28
N ARG A 452 -4.18 -9.15 19.09
CA ARG A 452 -3.86 -10.13 18.04
C ARG A 452 -2.80 -11.13 18.48
N ASP A 453 -1.75 -10.65 19.15
CA ASP A 453 -0.70 -11.52 19.67
C ASP A 453 -1.27 -12.48 20.75
N ALA A 454 -2.26 -12.03 21.53
CA ALA A 454 -2.98 -12.88 22.49
C ALA A 454 -3.92 -13.92 21.83
N LEU A 455 -4.59 -13.58 20.72
CA LEU A 455 -5.42 -14.51 19.94
C LEU A 455 -4.62 -15.68 19.35
N ALA A 456 -3.34 -15.48 19.07
CA ALA A 456 -2.42 -16.52 18.64
C ALA A 456 -1.84 -17.36 19.80
N GLY A 457 -2.14 -16.98 21.05
CA GLY A 457 -1.65 -17.67 22.25
C GLY A 457 -2.44 -18.94 22.58
N PRO A 458 -1.89 -19.81 23.45
CA PRO A 458 -2.55 -21.06 23.84
C PRO A 458 -3.78 -20.85 24.74
N GLN A 459 -3.86 -19.71 25.43
CA GLN A 459 -4.96 -19.39 26.34
C GLN A 459 -6.10 -18.69 25.59
N ASP A 460 -7.33 -19.17 25.80
CA ASP A 460 -8.52 -18.52 25.25
C ASP A 460 -8.70 -17.11 25.87
N VAL A 461 -8.81 -16.09 25.01
CA VAL A 461 -8.92 -14.69 25.42
C VAL A 461 -10.24 -14.39 26.13
N LEU A 462 -11.29 -15.18 25.90
CA LEU A 462 -12.57 -15.07 26.60
C LEU A 462 -12.45 -15.61 28.03
N ASP A 463 -11.80 -16.76 28.21
CA ASP A 463 -11.61 -17.39 29.53
C ASP A 463 -10.72 -16.54 30.44
N SER A 464 -9.75 -15.81 29.87
CA SER A 464 -8.92 -14.84 30.59
C SER A 464 -9.55 -13.45 30.75
N ALA A 465 -10.74 -13.23 30.19
CA ALA A 465 -11.38 -11.92 30.11
C ALA A 465 -10.40 -10.82 29.64
N ASN A 466 -9.71 -11.09 28.52
CA ASN A 466 -8.58 -10.28 28.07
C ASN A 466 -8.91 -8.77 28.08
N PRO A 467 -8.07 -7.93 28.72
CA PRO A 467 -8.36 -6.52 28.91
C PRO A 467 -8.37 -5.74 27.59
N ASP A 468 -7.46 -6.06 26.65
CA ASP A 468 -7.39 -5.41 25.34
C ASP A 468 -8.63 -5.74 24.50
N GLY A 469 -9.07 -7.02 24.47
CA GLY A 469 -10.28 -7.44 23.75
C GLY A 469 -11.56 -6.74 24.24
N ARG A 470 -11.69 -6.54 25.56
CA ARG A 470 -12.81 -5.79 26.16
C ARG A 470 -12.68 -4.28 25.93
N TRP A 471 -11.47 -3.73 26.02
CA TRP A 471 -11.23 -2.32 25.76
C TRP A 471 -11.52 -1.98 24.29
N LEU A 472 -11.08 -2.81 23.35
CA LEU A 472 -11.38 -2.67 21.93
C LEU A 472 -12.89 -2.74 21.66
N TYR A 473 -13.63 -3.68 22.27
CA TYR A 473 -15.10 -3.70 22.16
C TYR A 473 -15.73 -2.39 22.66
N ARG A 474 -15.37 -1.95 23.87
CA ARG A 474 -15.90 -0.71 24.48
C ARG A 474 -15.56 0.54 23.68
N THR A 475 -14.42 0.53 22.99
CA THR A 475 -13.93 1.68 22.22
C THR A 475 -14.52 1.70 20.82
N LEU A 476 -14.50 0.57 20.12
CA LEU A 476 -14.82 0.50 18.69
C LEU A 476 -16.31 0.20 18.42
N VAL A 477 -16.96 -0.60 19.27
CA VAL A 477 -18.32 -1.11 18.99
C VAL A 477 -19.36 -0.48 19.91
N ALA A 478 -19.08 -0.42 21.22
CA ALA A 478 -20.04 0.03 22.22
C ALA A 478 -20.63 1.44 21.96
N PRO A 479 -19.89 2.44 21.42
CA PRO A 479 -20.46 3.76 21.12
C PRO A 479 -21.64 3.70 20.15
N ALA A 480 -21.63 2.74 19.21
CA ALA A 480 -22.68 2.55 18.22
C ALA A 480 -23.75 1.52 18.63
N GLN A 481 -23.64 0.87 19.80
CA GLN A 481 -24.46 -0.29 20.18
C GLN A 481 -25.97 -0.02 20.15
N ALA A 482 -26.39 1.19 20.56
CA ALA A 482 -27.80 1.59 20.51
C ALA A 482 -28.38 1.63 19.08
N LEU A 483 -27.53 1.87 18.07
CA LEU A 483 -27.94 1.86 16.66
C LEU A 483 -28.05 0.43 16.12
N LEU A 484 -27.22 -0.48 16.61
CA LEU A 484 -27.21 -1.89 16.22
C LEU A 484 -28.48 -2.62 16.72
N ARG A 485 -28.89 -2.39 17.97
CA ARG A 485 -30.07 -3.04 18.59
C ARG A 485 -31.40 -2.69 17.93
N ASN A 486 -31.47 -1.59 17.19
CA ASN A 486 -32.70 -1.17 16.48
C ASN A 486 -32.79 -1.74 15.06
N TYR A 487 -31.76 -2.47 14.60
CA TYR A 487 -31.59 -2.93 13.22
C TYR A 487 -31.48 -4.44 13.09
N VAL A 488 -32.12 -5.14 14.02
CA VAL A 488 -32.10 -6.59 14.06
C VAL A 488 -33.11 -7.12 13.04
N THR A 489 -32.62 -7.66 11.93
CA THR A 489 -33.47 -8.26 10.91
C THR A 489 -33.99 -9.61 11.41
N ALA A 490 -35.32 -9.79 11.40
CA ALA A 490 -35.91 -11.12 11.48
C ALA A 490 -35.51 -11.90 10.22
N VAL A 491 -34.66 -12.91 10.39
CA VAL A 491 -34.47 -13.94 9.37
C VAL A 491 -35.83 -14.63 9.21
N PRO A 492 -36.43 -14.68 8.00
CA PRO A 492 -37.74 -15.30 7.81
C PRO A 492 -37.73 -16.74 8.31
N ALA A 493 -38.71 -17.11 9.14
CA ALA A 493 -38.91 -18.46 9.68
C ALA A 493 -39.20 -19.54 8.61
N ALA A 494 -39.03 -19.24 7.32
CA ALA A 494 -39.28 -20.16 6.21
C ALA A 494 -38.21 -21.26 6.05
N ILE A 495 -37.18 -21.29 6.91
CA ILE A 495 -36.12 -22.31 6.89
C ILE A 495 -36.31 -23.35 8.03
N VAL A 496 -37.32 -23.21 8.89
CA VAL A 496 -37.64 -24.20 9.94
C VAL A 496 -39.03 -24.81 9.72
N GLY A 497 -39.05 -26.02 9.15
CA GLY A 497 -40.22 -26.91 9.07
C GLY A 497 -40.46 -27.46 7.65
N ALA A 498 -40.61 -28.75 7.37
CA ALA A 498 -40.91 -29.88 8.22
C ALA A 498 -40.53 -31.19 7.52
N THR A 499 -39.76 -32.06 8.18
CA THR A 499 -39.84 -33.51 7.92
C THR A 499 -41.18 -33.99 8.47
N ARG A 500 -42.17 -34.15 7.59
CA ARG A 500 -43.37 -34.95 7.91
C ARG A 500 -42.97 -36.43 7.96
N PRO A 501 -43.16 -37.17 9.06
CA PRO A 501 -43.17 -38.63 8.99
C PRO A 501 -44.46 -39.06 8.30
N ARG A 502 -44.30 -39.83 7.22
CA ARG A 502 -45.41 -40.44 6.49
C ARG A 502 -46.07 -41.49 7.40
N ARG A 503 -47.38 -41.35 7.60
CA ARG A 503 -48.24 -42.26 8.37
C ARG A 503 -48.11 -43.71 7.89
N VAL A 504 -47.87 -44.63 8.82
CA VAL A 504 -48.34 -46.03 8.74
C VAL A 504 -48.98 -46.38 10.10
N MET A 505 -49.94 -47.29 10.03
CA MET A 505 -51.12 -47.50 10.87
C MET A 505 -50.87 -48.07 12.29
N GLU A 506 -51.91 -47.94 13.12
CA GLU A 506 -52.38 -48.84 14.20
C GLU A 506 -52.19 -48.51 15.71
N ARG A 507 -53.31 -48.07 16.30
CA ARG A 507 -54.04 -48.61 17.46
C ARG A 507 -53.35 -48.92 18.81
N LEU A 508 -54.00 -48.38 19.85
CA LEU A 508 -54.21 -48.91 21.21
C LEU A 508 -53.01 -48.96 22.17
N VAL A 509 -53.05 -48.15 23.23
CA VAL A 509 -53.18 -48.54 24.66
C VAL A 509 -52.69 -47.40 25.58
N ARG A 510 -53.45 -47.15 26.66
CA ARG A 510 -53.11 -46.32 27.82
C ARG A 510 -52.11 -47.04 28.73
N SER A 511 -51.12 -46.32 29.28
CA SER A 511 -50.79 -46.20 30.73
C SER A 511 -49.31 -45.92 30.98
N GLU A 512 -49.06 -44.89 31.81
CA GLU A 512 -48.06 -44.79 32.89
C GLU A 512 -46.70 -45.50 32.78
N ALA A 513 -45.61 -44.70 32.81
CA ALA A 513 -44.58 -44.66 33.88
C ALA A 513 -43.16 -44.32 33.36
N GLU A 514 -42.60 -43.26 33.95
CA GLU A 514 -41.19 -43.01 34.34
C GLU A 514 -40.01 -43.08 33.33
N GLY A 515 -39.22 -42.00 33.27
CA GLY A 515 -37.79 -42.08 32.90
C GLY A 515 -37.14 -40.89 32.14
N CYS A 516 -36.68 -39.87 32.87
CA CYS A 516 -35.50 -39.01 32.58
C CYS A 516 -35.48 -38.08 31.33
N PRO A 517 -34.51 -37.13 31.25
CA PRO A 517 -34.76 -35.68 31.27
C PRO A 517 -35.05 -35.05 29.89
N ARG A 518 -35.82 -33.97 29.90
CA ARG A 518 -36.14 -33.18 28.70
C ARG A 518 -34.88 -32.50 28.14
N GLU A 519 -34.48 -32.97 26.97
CA GLU A 519 -33.58 -32.29 26.05
C GLU A 519 -34.10 -30.90 25.63
N SER A 520 -33.12 -30.05 25.36
CA SER A 520 -33.12 -28.68 24.90
C SER A 520 -34.20 -28.35 23.84
N ARG A 521 -35.06 -27.38 24.17
CA ARG A 521 -35.69 -26.53 23.15
C ARG A 521 -34.68 -25.47 22.71
N HIS A 522 -34.07 -25.64 21.55
CA HIS A 522 -33.51 -24.55 20.76
C HIS A 522 -34.54 -24.19 19.70
N ASP A 523 -35.43 -23.28 20.08
CA ASP A 523 -36.34 -22.61 19.17
C ASP A 523 -36.22 -21.11 19.48
N ALA A 524 -35.25 -20.47 18.83
CA ALA A 524 -35.08 -19.02 18.86
C ALA A 524 -34.64 -18.60 17.45
N SER A 525 -35.53 -17.90 16.75
CA SER A 525 -35.17 -17.11 15.59
C SER A 525 -34.11 -16.10 16.03
N VAL A 526 -32.85 -16.37 15.72
CA VAL A 526 -31.76 -15.45 16.02
C VAL A 526 -31.92 -14.25 15.09
N THR A 527 -32.55 -13.22 15.63
CA THR A 527 -32.55 -11.89 15.07
C THR A 527 -31.15 -11.34 15.41
N SER A 528 -30.24 -11.26 14.43
CA SER A 528 -28.94 -10.61 14.59
C SER A 528 -28.83 -9.41 13.65
N ALA A 529 -28.18 -8.35 14.13
CA ALA A 529 -27.90 -7.18 13.30
C ALA A 529 -26.79 -7.52 12.30
N LYS A 530 -27.01 -7.20 11.02
CA LYS A 530 -25.97 -7.27 9.99
C LYS A 530 -25.14 -6.00 10.01
N VAL A 531 -23.84 -6.15 10.24
CA VAL A 531 -22.89 -5.05 10.43
C VAL A 531 -21.79 -5.14 9.40
N PHE A 532 -21.57 -4.04 8.68
CA PHE A 532 -20.48 -3.89 7.74
C PHE A 532 -19.40 -3.04 8.37
N ILE A 533 -18.19 -3.59 8.47
CA ILE A 533 -17.02 -2.90 9.04
C ILE A 533 -16.20 -2.34 7.88
N ILE A 534 -15.92 -1.04 7.90
CA ILE A 534 -14.97 -0.40 6.99
C ILE A 534 -13.76 0.02 7.82
N PRO A 535 -12.78 -0.88 8.01
CA PRO A 535 -11.64 -0.65 8.88
C PRO A 535 -10.66 0.37 8.29
N ASP A 536 -9.75 0.83 9.15
CA ASP A 536 -8.63 1.70 8.78
C ASP A 536 -7.38 1.31 9.57
N GLY A 537 -6.19 1.56 9.01
CA GLY A 537 -4.90 1.28 9.67
C GLY A 537 -4.79 -0.15 10.24
N SER A 538 -4.44 -0.29 11.52
CA SER A 538 -4.28 -1.59 12.19
C SER A 538 -5.56 -2.41 12.29
N LEU A 539 -6.75 -1.79 12.19
CA LEU A 539 -8.04 -2.48 12.27
C LEU A 539 -8.24 -3.47 11.12
N ASN A 540 -7.53 -3.29 10.00
CA ASN A 540 -7.51 -4.26 8.89
C ASN A 540 -6.96 -5.64 9.30
N SER A 541 -6.27 -5.72 10.45
CA SER A 541 -5.72 -6.96 11.01
C SER A 541 -6.47 -7.46 12.24
N LEU A 542 -7.57 -6.80 12.62
CA LEU A 542 -8.39 -7.15 13.77
C LEU A 542 -9.62 -7.93 13.30
N ASN A 543 -9.81 -9.15 13.83
CA ASN A 543 -11.11 -9.80 13.70
C ASN A 543 -12.08 -9.22 14.74
N PHE A 544 -13.04 -8.40 14.31
CA PHE A 544 -14.06 -7.82 15.16
C PHE A 544 -14.98 -8.86 15.83
N GLU A 545 -15.21 -10.01 15.22
CA GLU A 545 -16.00 -11.13 15.76
C GLU A 545 -15.45 -11.64 17.10
N THR A 546 -14.14 -11.51 17.29
CA THR A 546 -13.44 -11.96 18.50
C THR A 546 -13.50 -10.94 19.64
N LEU A 547 -14.05 -9.74 19.43
CA LEU A 547 -14.12 -8.74 20.50
C LEU A 547 -15.01 -9.23 21.65
N ILE A 548 -14.61 -8.90 22.88
CA ILE A 548 -15.21 -9.47 24.10
C ILE A 548 -16.29 -8.53 24.63
N VAL A 549 -17.53 -9.01 24.61
CA VAL A 549 -18.68 -8.34 25.22
C VAL A 549 -18.75 -8.72 26.70
N SER A 550 -18.85 -7.74 27.59
CA SER A 550 -18.80 -7.99 29.05
C SER A 550 -20.16 -8.28 29.69
N GLU A 551 -21.24 -7.78 29.11
CA GLU A 551 -22.58 -7.81 29.69
C GLU A 551 -23.62 -8.36 28.70
N PRO A 552 -24.63 -9.13 29.13
CA PRO A 552 -24.89 -9.58 30.52
C PRO A 552 -24.03 -10.77 30.97
N LYS A 553 -23.30 -11.39 30.04
CA LYS A 553 -22.30 -12.44 30.30
C LYS A 553 -21.12 -12.22 29.38
N LEU A 554 -19.93 -12.72 29.75
CA LEU A 554 -18.78 -12.72 28.84
C LEU A 554 -19.07 -13.62 27.63
N HIS A 555 -18.97 -13.05 26.44
CA HIS A 555 -19.12 -13.77 25.17
C HIS A 555 -18.41 -13.02 24.03
N TYR A 556 -18.24 -13.69 22.89
CA TYR A 556 -17.65 -13.08 21.70
C TYR A 556 -18.71 -12.32 20.89
N TRP A 557 -18.34 -11.20 20.28
CA TRP A 557 -19.29 -10.35 19.54
C TRP A 557 -19.93 -11.05 18.33
N ILE A 558 -19.30 -12.10 17.78
CA ILE A 558 -19.91 -12.97 16.77
C ILE A 558 -21.26 -13.56 17.18
N GLU A 559 -21.47 -13.77 18.49
CA GLU A 559 -22.73 -14.30 19.00
C GLU A 559 -23.88 -13.29 18.89
N ASP A 560 -23.58 -11.99 18.80
CA ASP A 560 -24.57 -10.90 18.70
C ASP A 560 -24.85 -10.44 17.27
N ALA A 561 -23.86 -10.50 16.38
CA ALA A 561 -23.90 -9.81 15.09
C ALA A 561 -23.39 -10.69 13.93
N ILE A 562 -23.90 -10.40 12.74
CA ILE A 562 -23.35 -10.90 11.47
C ILE A 562 -22.41 -9.82 10.94
N ILE A 563 -21.13 -10.16 10.77
CA ILE A 563 -20.08 -9.21 10.43
C ILE A 563 -19.56 -9.50 9.02
N ALA A 564 -19.43 -8.45 8.22
CA ALA A 564 -18.75 -8.47 6.94
C ALA A 564 -17.83 -7.25 6.83
N ASP A 565 -16.60 -7.45 6.38
CA ASP A 565 -15.66 -6.36 6.12
C ASP A 565 -15.91 -5.77 4.73
N ALA A 566 -15.65 -4.49 4.56
CA ALA A 566 -15.69 -3.81 3.28
C ALA A 566 -14.58 -2.76 3.19
N SER A 567 -14.07 -2.56 1.98
CA SER A 567 -12.93 -1.66 1.73
C SER A 567 -13.29 -0.19 1.66
N SER A 568 -14.52 0.08 1.23
CA SER A 568 -15.03 1.43 0.97
C SER A 568 -16.55 1.40 0.90
N LEU A 569 -17.17 2.48 1.34
CA LEU A 569 -18.60 2.70 1.21
C LEU A 569 -19.02 2.75 -0.26
N ARG A 570 -18.20 3.33 -1.14
CA ARG A 570 -18.49 3.43 -2.58
C ARG A 570 -18.45 2.07 -3.26
N VAL A 571 -17.44 1.26 -2.96
CA VAL A 571 -17.32 -0.11 -3.50
C VAL A 571 -18.52 -0.94 -3.05
N LEU A 572 -18.82 -0.90 -1.74
CA LEU A 572 -19.93 -1.63 -1.16
C LEU A 572 -21.28 -1.17 -1.75
N ALA A 573 -21.49 0.14 -1.93
CA ALA A 573 -22.71 0.67 -2.55
C ALA A 573 -22.96 0.14 -3.96
N ALA A 574 -21.90 -0.17 -4.72
CA ALA A 574 -22.04 -0.71 -6.07
C ALA A 574 -22.54 -2.16 -6.10
N SER A 575 -22.22 -2.98 -5.09
CA SER A 575 -22.63 -4.38 -5.02
C SER A 575 -24.13 -4.62 -4.95
N HIS A 576 -24.89 -3.68 -4.39
CA HIS A 576 -26.33 -3.83 -4.23
C HIS A 576 -27.11 -3.85 -5.53
N PHE A 577 -26.50 -3.43 -6.64
CA PHE A 577 -27.20 -3.28 -7.92
C PHE A 577 -27.03 -4.47 -8.87
N ARG A 578 -26.42 -5.60 -8.46
CA ARG A 578 -26.20 -6.79 -9.30
C ARG A 578 -26.89 -8.07 -8.77
N GLU A 579 -28.22 -8.07 -8.72
CA GLU A 579 -29.02 -9.28 -8.38
C GLU A 579 -29.39 -10.13 -9.62
N LYS A 580 -28.43 -10.69 -10.35
CA LYS A 580 -28.76 -11.78 -11.30
C LYS A 580 -28.37 -13.13 -10.70
N LYS A 581 -29.36 -13.92 -10.27
CA LYS A 581 -29.15 -15.32 -9.85
C LYS A 581 -28.54 -16.11 -11.01
N ARG A 582 -27.28 -16.51 -10.84
CA ARG A 582 -26.51 -17.29 -11.82
C ARG A 582 -26.57 -18.78 -11.49
N ALA A 583 -26.29 -19.61 -12.49
CA ALA A 583 -26.10 -21.04 -12.26
C ALA A 583 -24.86 -21.25 -11.37
N ARG A 584 -25.00 -22.03 -10.29
CA ARG A 584 -23.89 -22.35 -9.40
C ARG A 584 -22.87 -23.21 -10.14
N ARG A 585 -21.76 -22.59 -10.52
CA ARG A 585 -20.60 -23.23 -11.13
C ARG A 585 -19.35 -23.00 -10.27
N LEU A 586 -18.60 -24.06 -10.02
CA LEU A 586 -17.42 -24.09 -9.16
C LEU A 586 -16.14 -24.28 -9.97
N LEU A 587 -15.15 -23.43 -9.74
CA LEU A 587 -13.74 -23.69 -10.03
C LEU A 587 -13.03 -24.00 -8.72
N LEU A 588 -12.56 -25.23 -8.56
CA LEU A 588 -11.86 -25.69 -7.37
C LEU A 588 -10.40 -25.95 -7.72
N VAL A 589 -9.48 -25.25 -7.07
CA VAL A 589 -8.04 -25.29 -7.38
C VAL A 589 -7.27 -25.56 -6.09
N GLY A 590 -6.39 -26.56 -6.05
CA GLY A 590 -5.68 -26.84 -4.81
C GLY A 590 -4.99 -28.20 -4.78
N ASP A 591 -4.71 -28.69 -3.56
CA ASP A 591 -3.99 -29.95 -3.32
C ASP A 591 -2.71 -29.99 -4.19
N SER A 592 -1.93 -28.91 -4.08
CA SER A 592 -0.77 -28.68 -4.94
C SER A 592 0.40 -29.57 -4.53
N ILE A 593 1.16 -30.03 -5.52
CA ILE A 593 2.43 -30.70 -5.29
C ILE A 593 3.41 -29.64 -4.78
N ALA A 594 4.14 -29.94 -3.71
CA ALA A 594 5.06 -28.99 -3.06
C ALA A 594 6.05 -28.38 -4.07
N PRO A 595 5.95 -27.06 -4.38
CA PRO A 595 6.85 -26.44 -5.35
C PRO A 595 8.25 -26.20 -4.77
N SER A 596 8.38 -26.14 -3.43
CA SER A 596 9.63 -25.95 -2.69
C SER A 596 9.50 -26.43 -1.23
N LYS A 597 10.60 -26.44 -0.47
CA LYS A 597 10.59 -26.75 0.97
C LYS A 597 9.84 -25.72 1.82
N GLU A 598 9.72 -24.47 1.34
CA GLU A 598 9.00 -23.39 2.02
C GLU A 598 7.47 -23.62 1.98
N TYR A 599 6.98 -24.32 0.95
CA TYR A 599 5.57 -24.59 0.72
C TYR A 599 5.34 -26.11 0.61
N PRO A 600 5.30 -26.83 1.74
CA PRO A 600 5.06 -28.27 1.75
C PRO A 600 3.65 -28.63 1.27
N GLU A 601 3.39 -29.91 1.01
CA GLU A 601 2.04 -30.38 0.71
C GLU A 601 1.15 -30.28 1.97
N LEU A 602 -0.09 -29.79 1.79
CA LEU A 602 -1.10 -29.71 2.84
C LEU A 602 -1.77 -31.07 3.02
N PRO A 603 -1.55 -31.80 4.15
CA PRO A 603 -1.95 -33.21 4.26
C PRO A 603 -3.45 -33.47 4.11
N LYS A 604 -4.31 -32.48 4.40
CA LYS A 604 -5.77 -32.62 4.31
C LYS A 604 -6.39 -31.90 3.11
N ALA A 605 -5.59 -31.34 2.20
CA ALA A 605 -6.12 -30.58 1.06
C ALA A 605 -7.05 -31.41 0.16
N ALA A 606 -6.67 -32.66 -0.15
CA ALA A 606 -7.51 -33.56 -0.95
C ALA A 606 -8.89 -33.78 -0.32
N LEU A 607 -8.94 -34.08 0.98
CA LEU A 607 -10.19 -34.28 1.73
C LEU A 607 -11.06 -33.02 1.75
N GLN A 608 -10.44 -31.84 1.91
CA GLN A 608 -11.17 -30.58 1.87
C GLN A 608 -11.76 -30.32 0.47
N MET A 609 -10.98 -30.57 -0.59
CA MET A 609 -11.45 -30.41 -1.96
C MET A 609 -12.63 -31.36 -2.25
N GLU A 610 -12.55 -32.62 -1.83
CA GLU A 610 -13.66 -33.58 -1.94
C GLU A 610 -14.90 -33.09 -1.19
N SER A 611 -14.72 -32.53 0.02
CA SER A 611 -15.82 -31.98 0.81
C SER A 611 -16.50 -30.80 0.13
N VAL A 612 -15.74 -29.88 -0.48
CA VAL A 612 -16.30 -28.74 -1.22
C VAL A 612 -16.99 -29.19 -2.51
N ALA A 613 -16.37 -30.12 -3.26
CA ALA A 613 -16.86 -30.60 -4.54
C ALA A 613 -18.25 -31.27 -4.45
N LYS A 614 -18.58 -31.91 -3.32
CA LYS A 614 -19.87 -32.60 -3.12
C LYS A 614 -21.09 -31.66 -3.14
N HIS A 615 -20.89 -30.37 -2.85
CA HIS A 615 -21.94 -29.35 -2.85
C HIS A 615 -22.30 -28.84 -4.25
N PHE A 616 -21.56 -29.28 -5.28
CA PHE A 616 -21.76 -28.85 -6.67
C PHE A 616 -22.00 -30.05 -7.60
N PRO A 617 -22.95 -29.95 -8.54
CA PRO A 617 -23.18 -31.01 -9.50
C PRO A 617 -21.95 -31.20 -10.41
N GLY A 618 -21.65 -32.44 -10.82
CA GLY A 618 -20.46 -32.77 -11.63
C GLY A 618 -20.30 -31.93 -12.90
N ALA A 619 -21.40 -31.65 -13.62
CA ALA A 619 -21.39 -30.80 -14.83
C ALA A 619 -21.19 -29.30 -14.54
N GLY A 620 -21.32 -28.89 -13.28
CA GLY A 620 -21.14 -27.51 -12.82
C GLY A 620 -19.77 -27.23 -12.21
N GLN A 621 -18.87 -28.21 -12.13
CA GLN A 621 -17.57 -28.03 -11.49
C GLN A 621 -16.39 -28.31 -12.41
N ARG A 622 -15.31 -27.54 -12.24
CA ARG A 622 -13.98 -27.81 -12.78
C ARG A 622 -13.00 -27.92 -11.62
N VAL A 623 -12.37 -29.08 -11.49
CA VAL A 623 -11.41 -29.37 -10.41
C VAL A 623 -10.00 -29.45 -10.97
N LEU A 624 -9.13 -28.57 -10.51
CA LEU A 624 -7.70 -28.52 -10.81
C LEU A 624 -6.94 -28.93 -9.54
N SER A 625 -6.46 -30.17 -9.48
CA SER A 625 -5.74 -30.73 -8.32
C SER A 625 -4.37 -31.27 -8.69
N ARG A 626 -3.49 -31.46 -7.70
CA ARG A 626 -2.14 -32.02 -7.87
C ARG A 626 -1.38 -31.26 -8.96
N GLY A 627 -0.68 -31.96 -9.85
CA GLY A 627 0.08 -31.34 -10.95
C GLY A 627 -0.74 -30.50 -11.94
N ARG A 628 -2.08 -30.58 -11.92
CA ARG A 628 -2.97 -29.73 -12.75
C ARG A 628 -3.35 -28.42 -12.07
N ALA A 629 -3.12 -28.29 -10.77
CA ALA A 629 -3.35 -27.04 -10.03
C ALA A 629 -2.17 -26.09 -10.30
N THR A 630 -2.10 -25.49 -11.48
CA THR A 630 -1.03 -24.55 -11.86
C THR A 630 -1.60 -23.16 -12.12
N PRO A 631 -0.79 -22.08 -12.02
CA PRO A 631 -1.25 -20.73 -12.36
C PRO A 631 -1.80 -20.65 -13.80
N THR A 632 -1.12 -21.27 -14.76
CA THR A 632 -1.56 -21.33 -16.16
C THR A 632 -2.90 -22.05 -16.30
N ALA A 633 -3.09 -23.21 -15.65
CA ALA A 633 -4.35 -23.94 -15.73
C ALA A 633 -5.53 -23.16 -15.11
N TYR A 634 -5.28 -22.37 -14.07
CA TYR A 634 -6.29 -21.44 -13.54
C TYR A 634 -6.66 -20.38 -14.59
N LEU A 635 -5.68 -19.71 -15.21
CA LEU A 635 -5.93 -18.67 -16.21
C LEU A 635 -6.63 -19.22 -17.46
N ASP A 636 -6.21 -20.39 -17.95
CA ASP A 636 -6.79 -21.09 -19.11
C ASP A 636 -8.19 -21.66 -18.82
N SER A 637 -8.59 -21.74 -17.55
CA SER A 637 -9.91 -22.24 -17.18
C SER A 637 -11.05 -21.30 -17.53
N ASP A 638 -10.75 -20.07 -17.98
CA ASP A 638 -11.66 -18.92 -18.10
C ASP A 638 -12.44 -18.69 -16.78
N PRO A 639 -11.76 -18.16 -15.74
CA PRO A 639 -12.34 -17.97 -14.40
C PRO A 639 -13.65 -17.15 -14.38
N ALA A 640 -13.89 -16.31 -15.40
CA ALA A 640 -15.06 -15.46 -15.51
C ALA A 640 -16.39 -16.25 -15.58
N GLN A 641 -16.35 -17.52 -16.00
CA GLN A 641 -17.56 -18.34 -16.13
C GLN A 641 -18.05 -18.95 -14.81
N PHE A 642 -17.27 -18.86 -13.74
CA PHE A 642 -17.56 -19.51 -12.46
C PHE A 642 -18.13 -18.53 -11.45
N SER A 643 -19.29 -18.89 -10.89
CA SER A 643 -19.91 -18.16 -9.78
C SER A 643 -19.18 -18.35 -8.45
N HIS A 644 -18.46 -19.47 -8.30
CA HIS A 644 -17.74 -19.84 -7.08
C HIS A 644 -16.32 -20.25 -7.48
N ILE A 645 -15.32 -19.67 -6.83
CA ILE A 645 -13.92 -20.08 -6.99
C ILE A 645 -13.39 -20.43 -5.60
N HIS A 646 -12.82 -21.61 -5.41
CA HIS A 646 -12.28 -22.04 -4.12
C HIS A 646 -10.84 -22.51 -4.30
N PHE A 647 -9.94 -21.92 -3.51
CA PHE A 647 -8.53 -22.29 -3.47
C PHE A 647 -8.20 -23.04 -2.18
N VAL A 648 -7.69 -24.28 -2.33
CA VAL A 648 -7.14 -25.11 -1.25
C VAL A 648 -5.62 -25.21 -1.43
N ALA A 649 -4.91 -24.14 -1.11
CA ALA A 649 -3.48 -24.01 -1.40
C ALA A 649 -2.81 -23.02 -0.46
N HIS A 650 -1.48 -22.96 -0.41
CA HIS A 650 -0.79 -21.94 0.40
C HIS A 650 -1.01 -20.53 -0.16
N GLY A 651 -0.91 -19.53 0.72
CA GLY A 651 -1.01 -18.11 0.37
C GLY A 651 0.22 -17.38 0.89
N THR A 652 0.74 -16.44 0.10
CA THR A 652 1.81 -15.55 0.54
C THR A 652 1.38 -14.11 0.35
N ALA A 653 1.65 -13.29 1.35
CA ALA A 653 1.39 -11.86 1.36
C ALA A 653 2.71 -11.12 1.20
N SER A 654 2.78 -10.18 0.26
CA SER A 654 3.92 -9.27 0.14
C SER A 654 3.53 -7.91 0.71
N ARG A 655 4.19 -7.49 1.79
CA ARG A 655 4.00 -6.14 2.37
C ARG A 655 4.52 -5.05 1.46
N LEU A 656 5.72 -5.30 0.94
CA LEU A 656 6.43 -4.39 0.08
C LEU A 656 5.59 -4.14 -1.16
N SER A 657 5.15 -5.21 -1.83
CA SER A 657 4.43 -5.14 -3.10
C SER A 657 3.14 -5.94 -3.02
N PRO A 658 1.99 -5.30 -2.69
CA PRO A 658 0.73 -6.01 -2.54
C PRO A 658 0.35 -6.89 -3.74
N LEU A 659 0.71 -6.46 -4.96
CA LEU A 659 0.45 -7.24 -6.19
C LEU A 659 1.36 -8.46 -6.37
N ASP A 660 2.41 -8.61 -5.55
CA ASP A 660 3.25 -9.82 -5.46
C ASP A 660 2.75 -10.81 -4.41
N SER A 661 1.65 -10.50 -3.71
CA SER A 661 0.91 -11.52 -2.97
C SER A 661 0.43 -12.59 -3.93
N ALA A 662 0.50 -13.86 -3.55
CA ALA A 662 0.23 -14.96 -4.46
C ALA A 662 -0.46 -16.14 -3.79
N ILE A 663 -1.24 -16.86 -4.59
CA ILE A 663 -1.66 -18.22 -4.28
C ILE A 663 -0.57 -19.16 -4.79
N VAL A 664 -0.06 -20.02 -3.91
CA VAL A 664 1.00 -20.97 -4.19
C VAL A 664 0.37 -22.27 -4.69
N LEU A 665 0.75 -22.66 -5.90
CA LEU A 665 0.20 -23.76 -6.68
C LEU A 665 1.31 -24.74 -7.08
N SER A 666 0.97 -25.80 -7.82
CA SER A 666 1.97 -26.72 -8.40
C SER A 666 2.80 -26.01 -9.47
N LYS A 667 4.08 -26.40 -9.60
CA LYS A 667 4.89 -26.03 -10.78
C LYS A 667 4.28 -26.66 -12.03
N GLY A 668 4.20 -25.88 -13.11
CA GLY A 668 3.86 -26.41 -14.43
C GLY A 668 4.99 -27.25 -15.02
N ASP A 669 4.70 -27.96 -16.11
CA ASP A 669 5.62 -28.91 -16.76
C ASP A 669 6.87 -28.26 -17.42
N ALA A 670 6.94 -26.92 -17.47
CA ALA A 670 8.11 -26.21 -17.94
C ALA A 670 9.25 -26.27 -16.90
N GLU A 671 10.50 -26.34 -17.36
CA GLU A 671 11.71 -26.44 -16.53
C GLU A 671 11.83 -25.29 -15.49
N ASN A 672 11.18 -24.15 -15.77
CA ASN A 672 11.02 -23.00 -14.87
C ASN A 672 9.53 -22.65 -14.62
N GLY A 673 8.66 -23.65 -14.53
CA GLY A 673 7.22 -23.48 -14.38
C GLY A 673 6.85 -22.57 -13.20
N ALA A 674 6.11 -21.50 -13.48
CA ALA A 674 5.59 -20.61 -12.44
C ALA A 674 4.66 -21.39 -11.50
N PHE A 675 4.82 -21.18 -10.20
CA PHE A 675 4.02 -21.82 -9.15
C PHE A 675 3.29 -20.80 -8.27
N LYS A 676 3.50 -19.50 -8.51
CA LYS A 676 2.80 -18.41 -7.82
C LYS A 676 1.80 -17.80 -8.80
N LEU A 677 0.52 -17.85 -8.44
CA LEU A 677 -0.52 -17.07 -9.10
C LEU A 677 -0.58 -15.71 -8.39
N TYR A 678 0.02 -14.69 -8.98
CA TYR A 678 0.15 -13.39 -8.34
C TYR A 678 -1.12 -12.55 -8.43
N ALA A 679 -1.31 -11.64 -7.47
CA ALA A 679 -2.37 -10.64 -7.51
C ALA A 679 -2.31 -9.79 -8.80
N ARG A 680 -1.11 -9.43 -9.30
CA ARG A 680 -0.94 -8.75 -10.60
C ARG A 680 -1.49 -9.53 -11.80
N ASP A 681 -1.52 -10.85 -11.72
CA ASP A 681 -2.09 -11.71 -12.76
C ASP A 681 -3.61 -11.74 -12.61
N ILE A 682 -4.11 -11.98 -11.39
CA ILE A 682 -5.55 -12.04 -11.08
C ILE A 682 -6.30 -10.79 -11.56
N ILE A 683 -5.77 -9.58 -11.29
CA ILE A 683 -6.47 -8.33 -11.65
C ILE A 683 -6.58 -8.07 -13.15
N ARG A 684 -5.82 -8.79 -13.98
CA ARG A 684 -5.87 -8.66 -15.45
C ARG A 684 -7.05 -9.44 -16.05
N HIS A 685 -7.63 -10.37 -15.29
CA HIS A 685 -8.73 -11.22 -15.75
C HIS A 685 -10.02 -10.85 -15.02
N ARG A 686 -11.02 -10.38 -15.76
CA ARG A 686 -12.32 -10.04 -15.16
C ARG A 686 -13.01 -11.29 -14.61
N LEU A 687 -13.49 -11.19 -13.38
CA LEU A 687 -14.30 -12.18 -12.70
C LEU A 687 -15.76 -11.74 -12.66
N GLN A 688 -16.60 -12.74 -12.43
CA GLN A 688 -18.04 -12.62 -12.25
C GLN A 688 -18.50 -13.53 -11.10
N ALA A 689 -17.58 -13.83 -10.18
CA ALA A 689 -17.80 -14.75 -9.08
C ALA A 689 -18.65 -14.09 -7.98
N ASP A 690 -19.69 -14.79 -7.52
CA ASP A 690 -20.46 -14.41 -6.34
C ASP A 690 -19.61 -14.56 -5.07
N LEU A 691 -18.72 -15.54 -5.07
CA LEU A 691 -17.82 -15.85 -3.95
C LEU A 691 -16.48 -16.42 -4.45
N VAL A 692 -15.39 -15.85 -3.95
CA VAL A 692 -14.06 -16.46 -3.98
C VAL A 692 -13.67 -16.86 -2.56
N THR A 693 -13.30 -18.11 -2.34
CA THR A 693 -12.80 -18.59 -1.04
C THR A 693 -11.33 -18.97 -1.17
N ILE A 694 -10.49 -18.34 -0.36
CA ILE A 694 -9.07 -18.63 -0.25
C ILE A 694 -8.86 -19.34 1.08
N SER A 695 -8.95 -20.67 1.09
CA SER A 695 -8.74 -21.46 2.31
C SER A 695 -7.25 -21.69 2.58
N ALA A 696 -6.43 -20.67 2.32
CA ALA A 696 -4.99 -20.79 2.32
C ALA A 696 -4.36 -20.66 3.70
N CYS A 697 -3.41 -21.55 4.00
CA CYS A 697 -2.52 -21.41 5.14
C CYS A 697 -1.39 -20.44 4.73
N TYR A 698 -1.30 -19.29 5.41
CA TYR A 698 -0.23 -18.32 5.20
C TYR A 698 1.09 -18.90 5.71
N GLY A 699 2.10 -18.95 4.84
CA GLY A 699 3.46 -19.36 5.22
C GLY A 699 4.02 -18.48 6.34
N ALA A 700 4.95 -19.05 7.12
CA ALA A 700 5.48 -18.50 8.36
C ALA A 700 5.82 -17.00 8.30
N GLY A 701 4.93 -16.20 8.90
CA GLY A 701 5.11 -14.79 9.18
C GLY A 701 4.87 -13.90 7.98
N GLU A 702 3.85 -13.03 8.05
CA GLU A 702 4.01 -11.58 7.94
C GLU A 702 2.66 -10.83 8.07
N ARG A 703 2.73 -9.73 8.84
CA ARG A 703 1.73 -8.73 9.23
C ARG A 703 1.11 -7.96 8.06
N SER A 704 -0.06 -7.38 8.36
CA SER A 704 -0.98 -6.58 7.52
C SER A 704 -0.36 -5.58 6.54
N TYR A 705 -1.12 -5.35 5.46
CA TYR A 705 -0.89 -4.39 4.39
C TYR A 705 -1.16 -2.94 4.83
N SER A 706 -0.49 -1.98 4.20
CA SER A 706 -0.84 -0.55 4.25
C SER A 706 -1.00 0.01 2.83
N GLY A 707 -2.00 0.86 2.60
CA GLY A 707 -2.20 1.58 1.33
C GLY A 707 -3.66 1.69 0.86
N GLU A 708 -4.48 0.65 1.00
CA GLU A 708 -5.94 0.72 0.69
C GLU A 708 -6.84 0.03 1.72
N GLY A 709 -6.28 -0.35 2.88
CA GLY A 709 -7.03 -1.11 3.88
C GLY A 709 -7.46 -2.50 3.41
N LEU A 710 -6.69 -3.14 2.52
CA LEU A 710 -6.98 -4.50 2.09
C LEU A 710 -5.82 -5.48 2.23
N VAL A 711 -6.23 -6.70 2.60
CA VAL A 711 -5.50 -7.95 2.41
C VAL A 711 -5.30 -8.18 0.91
N GLY A 712 -4.05 -8.08 0.42
CA GLY A 712 -3.67 -7.97 -0.99
C GLY A 712 -4.30 -8.97 -1.96
N LEU A 713 -4.57 -10.22 -1.55
CA LEU A 713 -5.31 -11.18 -2.38
C LEU A 713 -6.82 -10.93 -2.39
N SER A 714 -7.44 -10.61 -1.25
CA SER A 714 -8.84 -10.20 -1.20
C SER A 714 -9.08 -9.00 -2.11
N TRP A 715 -8.19 -8.01 -2.04
CA TRP A 715 -8.20 -6.88 -2.96
C TRP A 715 -8.15 -7.29 -4.42
N ALA A 716 -7.22 -8.18 -4.78
CA ALA A 716 -7.03 -8.60 -6.17
C ALA A 716 -8.29 -9.27 -6.73
N PHE A 717 -8.95 -10.14 -5.97
CA PHE A 717 -10.18 -10.79 -6.41
C PHE A 717 -11.37 -9.82 -6.46
N LEU A 718 -11.53 -8.94 -5.47
CA LEU A 718 -12.56 -7.89 -5.50
C LEU A 718 -12.36 -6.98 -6.71
N ARG A 719 -11.11 -6.57 -6.96
CA ARG A 719 -10.71 -5.79 -8.14
C ARG A 719 -10.99 -6.52 -9.44
N ALA A 720 -10.72 -7.81 -9.49
CA ALA A 720 -11.01 -8.61 -10.67
C ALA A 720 -12.53 -8.71 -10.93
N GLY A 721 -13.37 -8.54 -9.91
CA GLY A 721 -14.83 -8.48 -10.03
C GLY A 721 -15.58 -9.53 -9.20
N ALA A 722 -14.92 -10.12 -8.20
CA ALA A 722 -15.60 -10.97 -7.22
C ALA A 722 -16.52 -10.13 -6.31
N HIS A 723 -17.73 -10.61 -6.06
CA HIS A 723 -18.70 -9.95 -5.18
C HIS A 723 -18.36 -10.13 -3.69
N ASN A 724 -17.87 -11.30 -3.31
CA ASN A 724 -17.40 -11.59 -1.96
C ASN A 724 -16.10 -12.37 -2.02
N VAL A 725 -15.19 -12.10 -1.09
CA VAL A 725 -13.98 -12.89 -0.90
C VAL A 725 -13.89 -13.34 0.55
N ILE A 726 -13.68 -14.64 0.78
CA ILE A 726 -13.32 -15.17 2.08
C ILE A 726 -11.82 -15.44 2.09
N ALA A 727 -11.10 -14.84 3.02
CA ALA A 727 -9.65 -15.04 3.20
C ALA A 727 -9.29 -14.98 4.67
N ALA A 728 -8.20 -15.65 5.06
CA ALA A 728 -7.73 -15.66 6.44
C ALA A 728 -6.89 -14.42 6.79
N LEU A 729 -6.96 -13.99 8.06
CA LEU A 729 -6.12 -12.94 8.64
C LEU A 729 -4.78 -13.48 9.15
N TRP A 730 -4.73 -14.77 9.50
CA TRP A 730 -3.55 -15.48 9.98
C TRP A 730 -3.62 -16.96 9.59
N GLU A 731 -2.58 -17.72 9.91
CA GLU A 731 -2.49 -19.14 9.60
C GLU A 731 -3.59 -19.95 10.30
N ALA A 732 -4.38 -20.69 9.52
CA ALA A 732 -5.42 -21.58 10.02
C ALA A 732 -4.92 -23.02 10.00
N THR A 733 -5.38 -23.86 10.94
CA THR A 733 -5.03 -25.28 10.93
C THR A 733 -5.85 -26.05 9.88
N ASP A 734 -5.22 -27.04 9.23
CA ASP A 734 -5.88 -27.91 8.26
C ASP A 734 -7.13 -28.63 8.82
N ALA A 735 -7.10 -28.99 10.12
CA ALA A 735 -8.19 -29.72 10.75
C ALA A 735 -9.43 -28.85 10.99
N SER A 736 -9.26 -27.65 11.57
CA SER A 736 -10.38 -26.73 11.80
C SER A 736 -10.91 -26.16 10.49
N THR A 737 -10.03 -25.88 9.52
CA THR A 737 -10.42 -25.35 8.20
C THR A 737 -11.32 -26.32 7.43
N ALA A 738 -11.00 -27.62 7.42
CA ALA A 738 -11.84 -28.61 6.75
C ALA A 738 -13.26 -28.66 7.33
N GLN A 739 -13.38 -28.68 8.66
CA GLN A 739 -14.69 -28.70 9.33
C GLN A 739 -15.45 -27.38 9.12
N LEU A 740 -14.77 -26.24 9.21
CA LEU A 740 -15.37 -24.93 9.00
C LEU A 740 -15.90 -24.79 7.57
N MET A 741 -15.12 -25.17 6.56
CA MET A 741 -15.52 -25.07 5.15
C MET A 741 -16.65 -26.03 4.82
N ASP A 742 -16.66 -27.24 5.37
CA ASP A 742 -17.77 -28.18 5.21
C ASP A 742 -19.09 -27.57 5.74
N LYS A 743 -19.07 -27.03 6.96
CA LYS A 743 -20.24 -26.36 7.53
C LYS A 743 -20.64 -25.09 6.80
N PHE A 744 -19.67 -24.34 6.31
CA PHE A 744 -19.94 -23.17 5.48
C PHE A 744 -20.72 -23.52 4.22
N TYR A 745 -20.31 -24.56 3.47
CA TYR A 745 -21.03 -24.97 2.27
C TYR A 745 -22.36 -25.66 2.57
N ASP A 746 -22.48 -26.40 3.69
CA ASP A 746 -23.78 -26.92 4.19
C ASP A 746 -24.80 -25.76 4.35
N GLU A 747 -24.39 -24.64 4.96
CA GLU A 747 -25.28 -23.48 5.16
C GLU A 747 -25.59 -22.75 3.84
N LEU A 748 -24.62 -22.62 2.92
CA LEU A 748 -24.87 -22.07 1.59
C LEU A 748 -25.92 -22.89 0.81
N ASP A 749 -25.88 -24.21 0.91
CA ASP A 749 -26.85 -25.11 0.27
C ASP A 749 -28.26 -24.96 0.84
N ARG A 750 -28.37 -24.57 2.12
CA ARG A 750 -29.64 -24.20 2.77
C ARG A 750 -30.13 -22.80 2.36
N GLY A 751 -29.36 -22.08 1.55
CA GLY A 751 -29.72 -20.76 1.04
C GLY A 751 -29.30 -19.60 1.94
N ALA A 752 -28.46 -19.84 2.95
CA ALA A 752 -27.87 -18.76 3.73
C ALA A 752 -26.94 -17.90 2.84
N PRO A 753 -26.93 -16.57 2.98
CA PRO A 753 -25.94 -15.74 2.31
C PRO A 753 -24.53 -16.00 2.90
N PRO A 754 -23.45 -15.72 2.15
CA PRO A 754 -22.08 -16.07 2.57
C PRO A 754 -21.65 -15.55 3.95
N ASP A 755 -22.09 -14.37 4.36
CA ASP A 755 -21.79 -13.78 5.67
C ASP A 755 -22.45 -14.56 6.81
N LEU A 756 -23.72 -14.93 6.66
CA LEU A 756 -24.43 -15.76 7.65
C LEU A 756 -23.88 -17.19 7.66
N ALA A 757 -23.65 -17.78 6.49
CA ALA A 757 -23.09 -19.13 6.39
C ALA A 757 -21.71 -19.24 7.07
N LEU A 758 -20.84 -18.23 6.88
CA LEU A 758 -19.53 -18.21 7.51
C LEU A 758 -19.65 -18.05 9.02
N ARG A 759 -20.52 -17.16 9.50
CA ARG A 759 -20.79 -16.97 10.93
C ARG A 759 -21.27 -18.26 11.59
N ASP A 760 -22.28 -18.91 11.02
CA ASP A 760 -22.89 -20.09 11.65
C ASP A 760 -21.92 -21.28 11.64
N ALA A 761 -21.09 -21.40 10.60
CA ALA A 761 -19.97 -22.34 10.59
C ALA A 761 -18.98 -22.06 11.74
N LYS A 762 -18.60 -20.81 11.96
CA LYS A 762 -17.71 -20.42 13.08
C LYS A 762 -18.33 -20.69 14.45
N LEU A 763 -19.61 -20.36 14.63
CA LEU A 763 -20.34 -20.65 15.87
C LEU A 763 -20.39 -22.16 16.16
N SER A 764 -20.54 -22.99 15.13
CA SER A 764 -20.50 -24.45 15.30
C SER A 764 -19.17 -24.97 15.85
N LEU A 765 -18.05 -24.33 15.49
CA LEU A 765 -16.72 -24.63 16.05
C LEU A 765 -16.57 -24.06 17.47
N LEU A 766 -17.01 -22.81 17.67
CA LEU A 766 -16.94 -22.11 18.96
C LEU A 766 -17.70 -22.85 20.06
N HIS A 767 -18.90 -23.35 19.75
CA HIS A 767 -19.77 -24.08 20.70
C HIS A 767 -19.53 -25.59 20.70
N GLY A 768 -18.69 -26.09 19.78
CA GLY A 768 -18.34 -27.51 19.66
C GLY A 768 -17.26 -27.96 20.65
N SER A 769 -16.88 -29.23 20.56
CA SER A 769 -15.73 -29.77 21.29
C SER A 769 -14.46 -29.71 20.44
N GLY A 770 -13.38 -29.15 20.99
CA GLY A 770 -12.03 -29.19 20.38
C GLY A 770 -11.55 -27.91 19.68
N PHE A 771 -12.43 -27.02 19.20
CA PHE A 771 -12.06 -25.82 18.43
C PHE A 771 -12.64 -24.50 18.98
N ARG A 772 -12.90 -24.42 20.29
CA ARG A 772 -13.49 -23.22 20.94
C ARG A 772 -12.58 -21.98 20.88
N ASN A 773 -11.26 -22.17 20.96
CA ASN A 773 -10.30 -21.06 20.93
C ASN A 773 -10.38 -20.32 19.56
N PRO A 774 -10.45 -18.97 19.54
CA PRO A 774 -10.48 -18.15 18.32
C PRO A 774 -9.40 -18.50 17.29
N PHE A 775 -8.24 -18.97 17.72
CA PHE A 775 -7.18 -19.44 16.83
C PHE A 775 -7.70 -20.39 15.73
N TYR A 776 -8.71 -21.21 16.02
CA TYR A 776 -9.24 -22.22 15.10
C TYR A 776 -10.38 -21.74 14.19
N TRP A 777 -11.25 -20.82 14.65
CA TRP A 777 -12.47 -20.41 13.93
C TRP A 777 -12.44 -18.97 13.43
N ALA A 778 -11.69 -18.08 14.08
CA ALA A 778 -11.58 -16.68 13.74
C ALA A 778 -10.62 -16.29 12.59
N PRO A 779 -9.78 -17.17 11.99
CA PRO A 779 -8.88 -16.72 10.92
C PRO A 779 -9.62 -16.11 9.72
N PHE A 780 -10.69 -16.74 9.25
CA PHE A 780 -11.37 -16.36 8.00
C PHE A 780 -12.29 -15.17 8.20
N GLN A 781 -12.19 -14.14 7.36
CA GLN A 781 -13.12 -13.02 7.28
C GLN A 781 -13.80 -12.98 5.92
N LEU A 782 -14.97 -12.37 5.84
CA LEU A 782 -15.65 -12.10 4.58
C LEU A 782 -15.45 -10.63 4.20
N TYR A 783 -14.89 -10.41 3.01
CA TYR A 783 -14.71 -9.11 2.40
C TYR A 783 -15.76 -8.91 1.30
N ALA A 784 -16.65 -7.94 1.50
CA ALA A 784 -17.72 -7.58 0.57
C ALA A 784 -17.23 -6.56 -0.48
N GLY A 785 -17.56 -6.84 -1.75
CA GLY A 785 -17.12 -6.11 -2.93
C GLY A 785 -18.18 -5.26 -3.62
N SER A 786 -18.09 -5.22 -4.96
CA SER A 786 -18.98 -4.51 -5.91
C SER A 786 -19.76 -5.47 -6.80
#